data_AF-A0A1N7IHT4-F1
#
_entry.id   AF-A0A1N7IHT4-F1
#
_cell.length_a   1.000
_cell.length_b   1.000
_cell.length_c   1.000
_cell.angle_alpha   90.00
_cell.angle_beta   90.00
_cell.angle_gamma   90.00
#
_symmetry.space_group_name_H-M   'P 1'
#
loop_
_entity.id
_entity.type
_entity.pdbx_description
1 polymer ?
#
loop_
_entity_poly.entity_id
_entity_poly.type
_entity_poly.pdbx_seq_one_letter_code
_entity_poly.pdbx_strand_id
1 'polypeptide(L)'
;MESFYETSDSINISTLIIMDKEIFYKYDFYTLEQKYIEYEFVESLDRELCLHDLIEPFIKINIEFLLTSGDNKKEFSNINFSQIETSLSKILSQNFFYKQYCESNSEKNLFQRVLNKFVSRIFDKDGFNDEKYIIQNYIHTWLEKRLALAVVKDSRFSSVKVLLDVIEKTEMLFSFQNYLIENIPRDWIKSEEEWTNVKVNSENIWSIIRTFDKTLLDRQHIIADNIDDKIWEHIHKTTRNSDYISLNREYSFKSQLLFKKNISLWIKLWDNLQLTIIQDCIFQTLHPFDPKKYLELLHILTSKKVNIGSDLNILLLIFARNFFEKSRRLTEQLAFYENTDRITPTNEFLFVQGQKCYKEWLLERPKYYEEFIKTLVDQTKSSEIQDWIFSYKPNVNDSQLGKLYNEELELLTNTYKLHFKHKEDFDQDSLNLQKFNFYVDLIKDNESNLFVSNLLKSILSFVNSDRFFWDKSYSEIYLKSMKGIGFLVSLDDNPVLRSQSIIRQFKITHQGWNPKGIDFNSIMKETFIYCGITFLFEYKESFKDVVPENFFKEFLDILLVQNKYSQVDNSEYYQQPLHLMLLVSSQVMPELKEYAEQELILNYDDLFSLLSILVSNKDLISNQSKKLLKDKLKIEFIFEKRKLNNKNMKEKVQKIEYMVKQLNVII
;
A
#
# COMPACT_ATOMS: atom_id res chain seq x y z
N MET A 1 -12.79 -20.69 33.28
CA MET A 1 -12.46 -19.39 32.68
C MET A 1 -13.73 -18.67 32.21
N GLU A 2 -14.80 -18.76 33.00
CA GLU A 2 -16.07 -18.04 32.83
C GLU A 2 -16.54 -17.75 34.26
N SER A 3 -16.37 -16.52 34.74
CA SER A 3 -17.05 -15.88 35.91
C SER A 3 -16.19 -14.76 36.50
N PHE A 4 -15.97 -13.64 35.79
CA PHE A 4 -15.29 -12.47 36.38
C PHE A 4 -15.72 -11.12 35.77
N TYR A 5 -16.98 -10.98 35.34
CA TYR A 5 -17.51 -9.72 34.80
C TYR A 5 -18.93 -9.40 35.27
N GLU A 6 -19.15 -9.41 36.58
CA GLU A 6 -20.28 -8.67 37.15
C GLU A 6 -19.79 -7.82 38.30
N THR A 7 -20.28 -6.58 38.33
CA THR A 7 -20.02 -5.49 39.28
C THR A 7 -18.74 -4.65 39.08
N SER A 8 -18.82 -3.70 38.16
CA SER A 8 -18.29 -2.36 38.43
C SER A 8 -19.26 -1.32 37.87
N ASP A 9 -19.89 -0.61 38.78
CA ASP A 9 -20.77 0.52 38.49
C ASP A 9 -20.08 1.54 37.56
N SER A 10 -20.92 2.13 36.72
CA SER A 10 -20.62 3.12 35.70
C SER A 10 -19.58 4.16 36.13
N ILE A 11 -18.40 4.07 35.51
CA ILE A 11 -17.53 5.24 35.37
C ILE A 11 -18.35 6.27 34.58
N ASN A 12 -18.62 7.41 35.20
CA ASN A 12 -19.33 8.51 34.57
C ASN A 12 -18.39 9.15 33.53
N ILE A 13 -18.42 8.63 32.30
CA ILE A 13 -17.70 9.12 31.11
C ILE A 13 -18.35 10.46 30.66
N SER A 14 -18.29 11.49 31.50
CA SER A 14 -18.85 12.82 31.20
C SER A 14 -17.80 13.93 31.15
N THR A 15 -16.52 13.58 31.26
CA THR A 15 -15.43 14.48 30.85
C THR A 15 -14.87 13.94 29.54
N LEU A 16 -15.55 14.25 28.42
CA LEU A 16 -15.02 14.01 27.07
C LEU A 16 -13.69 14.78 26.96
N ILE A 17 -12.58 14.11 27.24
CA ILE A 17 -11.28 14.54 26.74
C ILE A 17 -11.46 14.53 25.23
N ILE A 18 -11.51 15.71 24.62
CA ILE A 18 -11.48 15.84 23.16
C ILE A 18 -10.11 15.30 22.75
N MET A 19 -10.07 14.03 22.35
CA MET A 19 -8.85 13.43 21.86
C MET A 19 -8.49 14.13 20.55
N ASP A 20 -7.27 14.63 20.49
CA ASP A 20 -6.75 15.24 19.27
C ASP A 20 -6.70 14.19 18.16
N LYS A 21 -7.14 14.58 16.96
CA LYS A 21 -7.04 13.80 15.73
C LYS A 21 -5.61 13.30 15.50
N GLU A 22 -4.62 14.09 15.90
CA GLU A 22 -3.19 13.73 15.80
C GLU A 22 -2.84 12.44 16.55
N ILE A 23 -3.56 12.09 17.62
CA ILE A 23 -3.31 10.86 18.37
C ILE A 23 -3.71 9.63 17.54
N PHE A 24 -4.82 9.70 16.81
CA PHE A 24 -5.27 8.63 15.92
C PHE A 24 -4.36 8.44 14.70
N TYR A 25 -3.57 9.45 14.35
CA TYR A 25 -2.54 9.35 13.30
C TYR A 25 -1.24 8.74 13.85
N LYS A 26 -1.08 8.73 15.18
CA LYS A 26 0.12 8.26 15.87
C LYS A 26 0.04 6.83 16.36
N TYR A 27 -1.11 6.35 16.80
CA TYR A 27 -1.18 5.02 17.40
C TYR A 27 -2.25 4.16 16.74
N ASP A 28 -1.92 2.90 16.51
CA ASP A 28 -2.93 1.90 16.19
C ASP A 28 -3.91 1.73 17.36
N PHE A 29 -5.04 1.08 17.10
CA PHE A 29 -6.11 0.92 18.08
C PHE A 29 -5.63 0.32 19.42
N TYR A 30 -4.86 -0.76 19.37
CA TYR A 30 -4.43 -1.48 20.57
C TYR A 30 -3.45 -0.64 21.41
N THR A 31 -2.54 0.05 20.73
CA THR A 31 -1.62 1.00 21.36
C THR A 31 -2.40 2.17 21.94
N LEU A 32 -3.42 2.66 21.24
CA LEU A 32 -4.24 3.78 21.70
C LEU A 32 -5.06 3.43 22.94
N GLU A 33 -5.64 2.23 22.99
CA GLU A 33 -6.37 1.73 24.15
C GLU A 33 -5.51 1.75 25.42
N GLN A 34 -4.24 1.33 25.31
CA GLN A 34 -3.28 1.40 26.41
C GLN A 34 -2.84 2.83 26.72
N LYS A 35 -2.49 3.59 25.68
CA LYS A 35 -1.96 4.96 25.81
C LYS A 35 -2.99 5.92 26.41
N TYR A 36 -4.28 5.73 26.13
CA TYR A 36 -5.34 6.55 26.69
C TYR A 36 -5.37 6.45 28.22
N ILE A 37 -5.37 5.22 28.75
CA ILE A 37 -5.33 4.96 30.20
C ILE A 37 -4.05 5.54 30.81
N GLU A 38 -2.91 5.36 30.13
CA GLU A 38 -1.64 5.95 30.54
C GLU A 38 -1.70 7.48 30.62
N TYR A 39 -2.30 8.15 29.64
CA TYR A 39 -2.44 9.61 29.63
C TYR A 39 -3.33 10.12 30.76
N GLU A 40 -4.49 9.52 30.99
CA GLU A 40 -5.38 9.89 32.11
C GLU A 40 -4.65 9.74 33.45
N PHE A 41 -3.86 8.67 33.59
CA PHE A 41 -3.05 8.43 34.77
C PHE A 41 -1.97 9.50 34.96
N VAL A 42 -1.18 9.76 33.92
CA VAL A 42 -0.10 10.77 33.95
C VAL A 42 -0.66 12.17 34.22
N GLU A 43 -1.81 12.53 33.62
CA GLU A 43 -2.49 13.79 33.91
C GLU A 43 -2.97 13.89 35.36
N SER A 44 -3.47 12.79 35.93
CA SER A 44 -3.89 12.76 37.33
C SER A 44 -2.72 13.03 38.26
N LEU A 45 -1.53 12.49 37.96
CA LEU A 45 -0.31 12.80 38.72
C LEU A 45 0.17 14.24 38.52
N ASP A 46 0.03 14.80 37.32
CA ASP A 46 0.43 16.19 37.02
C ASP A 46 -0.46 17.26 37.66
N ARG A 47 -1.69 16.91 38.10
CA ARG A 47 -2.58 17.85 38.81
C ARG A 47 -2.21 18.02 40.29
N GLU A 48 -1.34 17.17 40.82
CA GLU A 48 -1.06 17.08 42.26
C GLU A 48 0.25 17.79 42.64
N LEU A 49 0.13 19.07 42.99
CA LEU A 49 1.27 19.95 43.33
C LEU A 49 2.17 19.37 44.43
N CYS A 50 1.62 18.77 45.47
CA CYS A 50 2.40 18.18 46.55
C CYS A 50 3.34 17.07 46.05
N LEU A 51 2.91 16.27 45.07
CA LEU A 51 3.72 15.20 44.50
C LEU A 51 4.88 15.78 43.67
N HIS A 52 4.68 16.92 43.02
CA HIS A 52 5.74 17.62 42.29
C HIS A 52 6.86 18.12 43.21
N ASP A 53 6.51 18.69 44.36
CA ASP A 53 7.51 19.20 45.31
C ASP A 53 8.34 18.06 45.91
N LEU A 54 7.69 16.91 46.17
CA LEU A 54 8.36 15.73 46.71
C LEU A 54 9.31 15.06 45.69
N ILE A 55 9.00 15.14 44.39
CA ILE A 55 9.81 14.53 43.33
C ILE A 55 10.89 15.46 42.76
N GLU A 56 10.78 16.77 42.98
CA GLU A 56 11.71 17.75 42.42
C GLU A 56 13.19 17.48 42.79
N PRO A 57 13.55 17.09 44.03
CA PRO A 57 14.93 16.74 44.37
C PRO A 57 15.46 15.57 43.53
N PHE A 58 14.63 14.55 43.28
CA PHE A 58 14.99 13.42 42.42
C PHE A 58 15.29 13.89 40.99
N ILE A 59 14.41 14.72 40.42
CA ILE A 59 14.59 15.24 39.06
C ILE A 59 15.86 16.09 38.97
N LYS A 60 16.12 17.00 39.92
CA LYS A 60 17.33 17.83 39.97
C LYS A 60 18.62 17.00 40.03
N ILE A 61 18.63 15.94 40.85
CA ILE A 61 19.79 15.03 40.96
C ILE A 61 20.09 14.37 39.61
N ASN A 62 19.06 13.89 38.92
CA ASN A 62 19.20 13.23 37.62
C ASN A 62 19.62 14.22 36.52
N ILE A 63 19.16 15.48 36.54
CA ILE A 63 19.63 16.53 35.63
C ILE A 63 21.13 16.76 35.78
N GLU A 64 21.60 16.96 37.02
CA GLU A 64 23.02 17.16 37.29
C GLU A 64 23.85 15.94 36.87
N PHE A 65 23.30 14.73 37.02
CA PHE A 65 23.95 13.52 36.53
C PHE A 65 24.09 13.53 35.01
N LEU A 66 23.02 13.84 34.28
CA LEU A 66 23.04 13.88 32.82
C LEU A 66 24.11 14.84 32.27
N LEU A 67 24.42 15.93 32.99
CA LEU A 67 25.50 16.87 32.62
C LEU A 67 26.92 16.38 32.96
N THR A 68 27.07 15.46 33.91
CA THR A 68 28.38 14.95 34.33
C THR A 68 28.81 13.72 33.53
N SER A 69 30.12 13.56 33.33
CA SER A 69 30.71 12.48 32.52
C SER A 69 31.00 11.20 33.31
N GLY A 70 30.60 11.09 34.58
CA GLY A 70 31.07 10.03 35.49
C GLY A 70 29.99 9.03 35.90
N ASP A 71 30.37 7.76 36.03
CA ASP A 71 29.58 6.61 36.54
C ASP A 71 29.28 6.66 38.05
N ASN A 72 29.14 7.86 38.61
CA ASN A 72 28.87 7.99 40.04
C ASN A 72 27.36 7.84 40.29
N LYS A 73 26.93 6.63 40.64
CA LYS A 73 25.61 6.42 41.27
C LYS A 73 25.50 7.35 42.49
N LYS A 74 24.71 8.41 42.36
CA LYS A 74 24.43 9.31 43.50
C LYS A 74 23.47 8.60 44.45
N GLU A 75 23.77 8.61 45.74
CA GLU A 75 22.84 8.12 46.75
C GLU A 75 21.61 9.03 46.82
N PHE A 76 20.42 8.45 46.68
CA PHE A 76 19.13 9.14 46.77
C PHE A 76 18.64 9.29 48.22
N SER A 77 19.56 9.40 49.18
CA SER A 77 19.30 9.34 50.63
C SER A 77 18.39 10.46 51.16
N ASN A 78 18.22 11.55 50.40
CA ASN A 78 17.38 12.70 50.76
C ASN A 78 15.93 12.63 50.24
N ILE A 79 15.52 11.54 49.56
CA ILE A 79 14.15 11.40 49.05
C ILE A 79 13.23 10.81 50.13
N ASN A 80 12.14 11.50 50.44
CA ASN A 80 11.15 11.03 51.40
C ASN A 80 10.15 10.06 50.76
N PHE A 81 10.58 8.81 50.57
CA PHE A 81 9.76 7.76 49.95
C PHE A 81 8.42 7.52 50.66
N SER A 82 8.38 7.59 52.00
CA SER A 82 7.15 7.33 52.75
C SER A 82 6.08 8.40 52.51
N GLN A 83 6.47 9.67 52.37
CA GLN A 83 5.55 10.76 52.01
C GLN A 83 5.07 10.66 50.56
N ILE A 84 5.93 10.24 49.64
CA ILE A 84 5.54 10.03 48.23
C ILE A 84 4.52 8.89 48.12
N GLU A 85 4.78 7.75 48.76
CA GLU A 85 3.85 6.61 48.77
C GLU A 85 2.50 6.99 49.38
N THR A 86 2.51 7.76 50.47
CA THR A 86 1.26 8.24 51.12
C THR A 86 0.46 9.15 50.17
N SER A 87 1.14 10.08 49.50
CA SER A 87 0.51 10.97 48.52
C SER A 87 -0.08 10.18 47.35
N LEU A 88 0.67 9.21 46.81
CA LEU A 88 0.20 8.36 45.72
C LEU A 88 -0.97 7.47 46.13
N SER A 89 -0.92 6.85 47.31
CA SER A 89 -2.05 6.07 47.82
C SER A 89 -3.32 6.90 47.92
N LYS A 90 -3.21 8.19 48.28
CA LYS A 90 -4.35 9.11 48.31
C LYS A 90 -4.89 9.37 46.90
N ILE A 91 -4.02 9.73 45.97
CA ILE A 91 -4.37 10.10 44.58
C ILE A 91 -4.94 8.90 43.81
N LEU A 92 -4.32 7.73 43.97
CA LEU A 92 -4.58 6.53 43.18
C LEU A 92 -5.48 5.52 43.89
N SER A 93 -6.00 5.85 45.08
CA SER A 93 -6.88 4.98 45.88
C SER A 93 -8.07 4.42 45.11
N GLN A 94 -8.53 5.12 44.07
CA GLN A 94 -9.65 4.70 43.21
C GLN A 94 -9.20 4.10 41.87
N ASN A 95 -7.91 4.14 41.53
CA ASN A 95 -7.38 3.61 40.27
C ASN A 95 -7.33 2.07 40.32
N PHE A 96 -7.92 1.42 39.30
CA PHE A 96 -8.02 -0.04 39.22
C PHE A 96 -6.66 -0.75 39.26
N PHE A 97 -5.70 -0.31 38.44
CA PHE A 97 -4.37 -0.92 38.37
C PHE A 97 -3.56 -0.75 39.66
N TYR A 98 -3.75 0.38 40.34
CA TYR A 98 -3.13 0.61 41.64
C TYR A 98 -3.73 -0.29 42.74
N LYS A 99 -5.05 -0.48 42.76
CA LYS A 99 -5.71 -1.42 43.69
C LYS A 99 -5.24 -2.86 43.47
N GLN A 100 -5.23 -3.31 42.22
CA GLN A 100 -4.77 -4.65 41.85
C GLN A 100 -3.31 -4.89 42.27
N TYR A 101 -2.44 -3.88 42.11
CA TYR A 101 -1.06 -3.93 42.60
C TYR A 101 -1.01 -4.10 44.12
N CYS A 102 -1.79 -3.30 44.86
CA CYS A 102 -1.84 -3.35 46.32
C CYS A 102 -2.41 -4.68 46.86
N GLU A 103 -3.33 -5.31 46.15
CA GLU A 103 -3.92 -6.61 46.51
C GLU A 103 -2.96 -7.77 46.25
N SER A 104 -2.14 -7.66 45.19
CA SER A 104 -1.24 -8.73 44.73
C SER A 104 0.14 -8.71 45.40
N ASN A 105 0.54 -7.60 46.04
CA ASN A 105 1.83 -7.43 46.70
C ASN A 105 1.65 -6.99 48.15
N SER A 106 2.23 -7.74 49.09
CA SER A 106 2.25 -7.40 50.52
C SER A 106 3.21 -6.25 50.88
N GLU A 107 4.06 -5.82 49.94
CA GLU A 107 5.05 -4.76 50.15
C GLU A 107 4.57 -3.39 49.62
N LYS A 108 4.47 -2.41 50.54
CA LYS A 108 4.01 -1.02 50.30
C LYS A 108 5.07 -0.08 49.69
N ASN A 109 5.89 -0.55 48.74
CA ASN A 109 7.04 0.22 48.21
C ASN A 109 7.05 0.26 46.66
N LEU A 110 5.91 0.54 46.03
CA LEU A 110 5.79 0.64 44.56
C LEU A 110 6.74 1.70 43.99
N PHE A 111 6.68 2.91 44.54
CA PHE A 111 7.41 4.06 44.06
C PHE A 111 8.90 3.97 44.32
N GLN A 112 9.31 3.41 45.46
CA GLN A 112 10.73 3.15 45.73
C GLN A 112 11.32 2.18 44.69
N ARG A 113 10.58 1.12 44.35
CA ARG A 113 10.97 0.17 43.29
C ARG A 113 11.05 0.86 41.92
N VAL A 114 10.05 1.67 41.58
CA VAL A 114 10.00 2.43 40.33
C VAL A 114 11.19 3.41 40.24
N LEU A 115 11.49 4.20 41.29
CA LEU A 115 12.64 5.11 41.27
C LEU A 115 13.97 4.38 41.15
N ASN A 116 14.16 3.29 41.88
CA ASN A 116 15.37 2.48 41.76
C ASN A 116 15.53 1.92 40.35
N LYS A 117 14.43 1.45 39.74
CA LYS A 117 14.43 0.94 38.36
C LYS A 117 14.68 2.05 37.34
N PHE A 118 14.11 3.23 37.51
CA PHE A 118 14.37 4.41 36.68
C PHE A 118 15.87 4.77 36.68
N VAL A 119 16.50 4.75 37.85
CA VAL A 119 17.95 4.96 38.00
C VAL A 119 18.72 3.84 37.31
N SER A 120 18.43 2.57 37.58
CA SER A 120 19.12 1.47 36.92
C SER A 120 18.94 1.47 35.38
N ARG A 121 17.84 2.01 34.84
CA ARG A 121 17.70 2.23 33.40
C ARG A 121 18.71 3.23 32.84
N ILE A 122 19.01 4.29 33.59
CA ILE A 122 19.97 5.32 33.19
C ILE A 122 21.41 4.82 33.38
N PHE A 123 21.73 4.22 34.53
CA PHE A 123 23.11 3.88 34.91
C PHE A 123 23.54 2.48 34.49
N ASP A 124 22.65 1.50 34.65
CA ASP A 124 22.96 0.07 34.42
C ASP A 124 22.46 -0.41 33.06
N LYS A 125 21.78 0.47 32.30
CA LYS A 125 21.01 0.11 31.09
C LYS A 125 20.09 -1.10 31.34
N ASP A 126 19.54 -1.19 32.55
CA ASP A 126 18.69 -2.29 32.97
C ASP A 126 17.25 -2.07 32.49
N GLY A 127 16.89 -2.72 31.39
CA GLY A 127 15.68 -2.46 30.59
C GLY A 127 14.32 -2.73 31.26
N PHE A 128 13.56 -3.68 30.71
CA PHE A 128 12.11 -3.83 30.90
C PHE A 128 11.67 -3.90 32.37
N ASN A 129 10.46 -3.39 32.63
CA ASN A 129 9.77 -3.57 33.91
C ASN A 129 9.20 -4.98 34.03
N ASP A 130 8.76 -5.36 35.24
CA ASP A 130 7.92 -6.54 35.41
C ASP A 130 6.57 -6.28 34.70
N GLU A 131 6.36 -6.98 33.57
CA GLU A 131 5.16 -6.85 32.73
C GLU A 131 3.87 -7.13 33.50
N LYS A 132 3.94 -7.79 34.66
CA LYS A 132 2.79 -8.03 35.55
C LYS A 132 2.18 -6.75 36.11
N TYR A 133 2.93 -5.66 36.19
CA TYR A 133 2.51 -4.43 36.87
C TYR A 133 2.57 -3.20 35.96
N ILE A 134 1.58 -3.08 35.07
CA ILE A 134 1.42 -1.97 34.12
C ILE A 134 1.55 -0.59 34.79
N ILE A 135 1.07 -0.45 36.04
CA ILE A 135 1.16 0.78 36.84
C ILE A 135 2.60 1.34 36.95
N GLN A 136 3.62 0.48 36.96
CA GLN A 136 5.03 0.89 37.00
C GLN A 136 5.43 1.63 35.71
N ASN A 137 4.90 1.20 34.56
CA ASN A 137 5.16 1.85 33.28
C ASN A 137 4.57 3.26 33.27
N TYR A 138 3.36 3.44 33.80
CA TYR A 138 2.71 4.75 33.82
C TYR A 138 3.43 5.75 34.73
N ILE A 139 3.90 5.31 35.90
CA ILE A 139 4.71 6.15 36.78
C ILE A 139 6.06 6.50 36.11
N HIS A 140 6.70 5.54 35.42
CA HIS A 140 7.91 5.85 34.64
C HIS A 140 7.65 6.88 33.54
N THR A 141 6.59 6.74 32.73
CA THR A 141 6.26 7.76 31.72
C THR A 141 6.09 9.14 32.34
N TRP A 142 5.44 9.24 33.49
CA TRP A 142 5.33 10.51 34.22
C TRP A 142 6.71 11.04 34.65
N LEU A 143 7.57 10.22 35.24
CA LEU A 143 8.93 10.62 35.63
C LEU A 143 9.80 11.04 34.43
N GLU A 144 9.71 10.30 33.32
CA GLU A 144 10.39 10.60 32.06
C GLU A 144 9.93 11.93 31.47
N LYS A 145 8.62 12.20 31.49
CA LYS A 145 8.05 13.51 31.11
C LYS A 145 8.62 14.64 31.96
N ARG A 146 8.65 14.47 33.28
CA ARG A 146 9.17 15.48 34.23
C ARG A 146 10.66 15.74 33.99
N LEU A 147 11.46 14.70 33.79
CA LEU A 147 12.88 14.82 33.48
C LEU A 147 13.10 15.55 32.14
N ALA A 148 12.37 15.18 31.09
CA ALA A 148 12.48 15.83 29.77
C ALA A 148 12.15 17.32 29.85
N LEU A 149 11.06 17.68 30.51
CA LEU A 149 10.67 19.08 30.71
C LEU A 149 11.70 19.87 31.52
N ALA A 150 12.34 19.23 32.50
CA ALA A 150 13.36 19.89 33.31
C ALA A 150 14.67 20.08 32.53
N VAL A 151 15.07 19.10 31.69
CA VAL A 151 16.18 19.24 30.74
C VAL A 151 15.94 20.42 29.78
N VAL A 152 14.74 20.53 29.22
CA VAL A 152 14.36 21.63 28.30
C VAL A 152 14.41 23.02 28.97
N LYS A 153 14.11 23.11 30.26
CA LYS A 153 14.15 24.37 31.03
C LYS A 153 15.57 24.81 31.36
N ASP A 154 16.55 23.92 31.27
CA ASP A 154 17.93 24.17 31.63
C ASP A 154 18.78 24.46 30.38
N SER A 155 19.22 25.71 30.23
CA SER A 155 19.97 26.16 29.06
C SER A 155 21.33 25.49 28.87
N ARG A 156 21.86 24.81 29.90
CA ARG A 156 23.11 24.03 29.79
C ARG A 156 22.99 22.88 28.78
N PHE A 157 21.77 22.40 28.52
CA PHE A 157 21.50 21.33 27.54
C PHE A 157 21.29 21.84 26.12
N SER A 158 21.42 23.14 25.85
CA SER A 158 21.05 23.72 24.55
C SER A 158 21.95 23.32 23.37
N SER A 159 23.14 22.76 23.61
CA SER A 159 24.06 22.34 22.55
C SER A 159 23.74 20.95 22.01
N VAL A 160 23.92 20.73 20.70
CA VAL A 160 23.69 19.43 20.05
C VAL A 160 24.49 18.33 20.71
N LYS A 161 25.76 18.59 20.99
CA LYS A 161 26.67 17.61 21.61
C LYS A 161 26.14 17.12 22.96
N VAL A 162 25.66 18.02 23.81
CA VAL A 162 25.11 17.66 25.13
C VAL A 162 23.80 16.90 24.97
N LEU A 163 22.93 17.29 24.04
CA LEU A 163 21.68 16.56 23.77
C LEU A 163 21.95 15.11 23.32
N LEU A 164 22.95 14.89 22.46
CA LEU A 164 23.30 13.54 22.01
C LEU A 164 23.81 12.67 23.16
N ASP A 165 24.64 13.22 24.06
CA ASP A 165 25.09 12.53 25.27
C ASP A 165 23.91 12.18 26.20
N VAL A 166 22.93 13.09 26.34
CA VAL A 166 21.69 12.82 27.07
C VAL A 166 20.91 11.68 26.43
N ILE A 167 20.75 11.69 25.10
CA ILE A 167 20.02 10.65 24.36
C ILE A 167 20.68 9.28 24.53
N GLU A 168 22.01 9.22 24.56
CA GLU A 168 22.76 7.99 24.81
C GLU A 168 22.54 7.49 26.24
N LYS A 169 22.66 8.35 27.25
CA LYS A 169 22.44 8.00 28.67
C LYS A 169 21.01 7.61 28.99
N THR A 170 20.05 8.15 28.25
CA THR A 170 18.61 7.93 28.46
C THR A 170 18.02 6.92 27.49
N GLU A 171 18.85 6.08 26.88
CA GLU A 171 18.40 5.15 25.85
C GLU A 171 17.30 4.15 26.29
N MET A 172 17.26 3.83 27.58
CA MET A 172 16.27 2.93 28.18
C MET A 172 15.01 3.67 28.67
N LEU A 173 14.92 4.98 28.45
CA LEU A 173 13.76 5.81 28.79
C LEU A 173 12.90 6.04 27.53
N PHE A 174 11.94 5.15 27.31
CA PHE A 174 11.20 5.03 26.05
C PHE A 174 10.30 6.23 25.72
N SER A 175 9.71 6.88 26.74
CA SER A 175 8.84 8.05 26.61
C SER A 175 9.63 9.38 26.66
N PHE A 176 10.80 9.39 27.32
CA PHE A 176 11.63 10.58 27.52
C PHE A 176 11.98 11.29 26.20
N GLN A 177 12.43 10.55 25.19
CA GLN A 177 12.86 11.13 23.90
C GLN A 177 11.71 11.86 23.18
N ASN A 178 10.50 11.28 23.21
CA ASN A 178 9.32 11.89 22.61
C ASN A 178 8.98 13.23 23.28
N TYR A 179 8.96 13.27 24.62
CA TYR A 179 8.72 14.50 25.37
C TYR A 179 9.84 15.53 25.16
N LEU A 180 11.09 15.09 25.05
CA LEU A 180 12.21 15.97 24.77
C LEU A 180 12.04 16.65 23.39
N ILE A 181 11.79 15.88 22.34
CA ILE A 181 11.59 16.39 20.96
C ILE A 181 10.39 17.34 20.88
N GLU A 182 9.30 17.02 21.58
CA GLU A 182 8.10 17.86 21.66
C GLU A 182 8.40 19.23 22.25
N ASN A 183 9.24 19.29 23.29
CA ASN A 183 9.41 20.49 24.11
C ASN A 183 10.67 21.30 23.81
N ILE A 184 11.67 20.78 23.10
CA ILE A 184 12.86 21.56 22.70
C ILE A 184 12.44 22.86 21.97
N PRO A 185 12.96 24.04 22.38
CA PRO A 185 12.70 25.31 21.71
C PRO A 185 13.35 25.36 20.32
N ARG A 186 12.70 26.03 19.37
CA ARG A 186 13.29 26.25 18.03
C ARG A 186 14.63 26.98 18.11
N ASP A 187 14.77 27.85 19.10
CA ASP A 187 15.95 28.69 19.35
C ASP A 187 17.19 27.89 19.75
N TRP A 188 17.08 26.60 20.05
CA TRP A 188 18.24 25.72 20.28
C TRP A 188 18.84 25.21 18.97
N ILE A 189 18.09 25.30 17.87
CA ILE A 189 18.50 24.84 16.54
C ILE A 189 19.14 26.02 15.78
N LYS A 190 20.36 26.41 16.19
CA LYS A 190 21.06 27.61 15.68
C LYS A 190 22.26 27.34 14.76
N SER A 191 23.02 26.26 14.99
CA SER A 191 24.22 25.95 14.20
C SER A 191 23.89 24.96 13.07
N GLU A 192 23.79 25.45 11.84
CA GLU A 192 23.47 24.61 10.67
C GLU A 192 24.41 23.40 10.54
N GLU A 193 25.72 23.60 10.71
CA GLU A 193 26.71 22.53 10.55
C GLU A 193 26.53 21.42 11.61
N GLU A 194 26.30 21.75 12.89
CA GLU A 194 26.18 20.73 13.94
C GLU A 194 24.97 19.81 13.74
N TRP A 195 23.88 20.35 13.19
CA TRP A 195 22.63 19.63 12.99
C TRP A 195 22.57 18.82 11.69
N THR A 196 23.28 19.24 10.64
CA THR A 196 23.14 18.68 9.29
C THR A 196 24.33 17.85 8.84
N ASN A 197 25.46 17.93 9.53
CA ASN A 197 26.71 17.31 9.10
C ASN A 197 26.74 15.80 9.34
N VAL A 198 27.13 15.08 8.29
CA VAL A 198 27.25 13.61 8.26
C VAL A 198 28.72 13.29 7.92
N LYS A 199 29.61 13.38 8.92
CA LYS A 199 31.07 13.12 8.76
C LYS A 199 31.45 11.64 8.91
N VAL A 200 30.47 10.78 9.16
CA VAL A 200 30.70 9.35 9.42
C VAL A 200 30.39 8.53 8.17
N ASN A 201 31.03 7.37 8.03
CA ASN A 201 30.70 6.43 6.96
C ASN A 201 29.24 5.94 7.10
N SER A 202 28.66 5.49 5.99
CA SER A 202 27.29 4.98 5.92
C SER A 202 26.98 3.90 6.96
N GLU A 203 27.95 3.02 7.24
CA GLU A 203 27.83 1.95 8.24
C GLU A 203 27.55 2.44 9.65
N ASN A 204 28.04 3.63 10.00
CA ASN A 204 27.84 4.24 11.31
C ASN A 204 26.56 5.09 11.38
N ILE A 205 25.89 5.34 10.26
CA ILE A 205 24.65 6.13 10.21
C ILE A 205 23.44 5.28 10.62
N TRP A 206 23.45 3.98 10.32
CA TRP A 206 22.32 3.08 10.57
C TRP A 206 22.55 2.12 11.73
N SER A 207 21.45 1.57 12.24
CA SER A 207 21.42 0.36 13.06
C SER A 207 20.62 -0.73 12.34
N ILE A 208 21.17 -1.95 12.27
CA ILE A 208 20.50 -3.07 11.63
C ILE A 208 19.47 -3.64 12.62
N ILE A 209 18.17 -3.54 12.31
CA ILE A 209 17.11 -3.90 13.25
C ILE A 209 16.88 -5.41 13.36
N ARG A 210 17.21 -6.23 12.35
CA ARG A 210 17.27 -7.71 12.45
C ARG A 210 17.73 -8.33 11.12
N THR A 211 18.65 -9.30 11.20
CA THR A 211 18.82 -10.42 10.25
C THR A 211 18.87 -10.09 8.75
N PHE A 212 19.74 -9.18 8.31
CA PHE A 212 20.13 -9.11 6.89
C PHE A 212 21.66 -9.15 6.73
N ASP A 213 22.09 -9.87 5.70
CA ASP A 213 23.49 -10.06 5.35
C ASP A 213 24.15 -8.71 5.00
N LYS A 214 25.23 -8.36 5.71
CA LYS A 214 26.00 -7.13 5.48
C LYS A 214 26.49 -7.03 4.02
N THR A 215 26.65 -8.17 3.33
CA THR A 215 27.09 -8.21 1.91
C THR A 215 26.13 -7.52 0.94
N LEU A 216 24.87 -7.27 1.32
CA LEU A 216 23.92 -6.51 0.49
C LEU A 216 24.32 -5.03 0.36
N LEU A 217 24.95 -4.46 1.40
CA LEU A 217 25.41 -3.07 1.39
C LEU A 217 26.64 -2.90 0.50
N ASP A 218 27.56 -3.87 0.53
CA ASP A 218 28.71 -3.93 -0.39
C ASP A 218 28.25 -3.96 -1.85
N ARG A 219 27.12 -4.61 -2.14
CA ARG A 219 26.51 -4.63 -3.48
C ARG A 219 25.81 -3.33 -3.86
N GLN A 220 25.43 -2.47 -2.91
CA GLN A 220 24.76 -1.21 -3.22
C GLN A 220 25.69 -0.16 -3.78
N HIS A 221 26.94 -0.11 -3.33
CA HIS A 221 27.98 0.69 -3.98
C HIS A 221 28.16 0.26 -5.44
N ILE A 222 28.07 -1.04 -5.73
CA ILE A 222 28.16 -1.62 -7.09
C ILE A 222 26.91 -1.30 -7.94
N ILE A 223 25.72 -1.21 -7.33
CA ILE A 223 24.47 -0.83 -8.01
C ILE A 223 24.42 0.67 -8.31
N ALA A 224 25.02 1.51 -7.46
CA ALA A 224 25.08 2.96 -7.65
C ALA A 224 25.98 3.36 -8.83
N ASP A 225 26.98 2.54 -9.18
CA ASP A 225 27.94 2.84 -10.25
C ASP A 225 27.47 2.39 -11.67
N ASN A 226 26.42 1.57 -11.77
CA ASN A 226 25.83 1.11 -13.04
C ASN A 226 24.50 1.82 -13.33
N ILE A 227 24.56 3.13 -13.60
CA ILE A 227 23.38 3.94 -13.94
C ILE A 227 23.19 3.95 -15.46
N ASP A 228 22.64 2.86 -16.00
CA ASP A 228 22.07 2.83 -17.36
C ASP A 228 20.53 2.71 -17.35
N ASP A 229 19.91 2.65 -16.16
CA ASP A 229 18.46 2.45 -15.98
C ASP A 229 17.70 3.77 -15.74
N LYS A 230 16.37 3.76 -16.01
CA LYS A 230 15.47 4.88 -15.69
C LYS A 230 15.52 5.26 -14.20
N ILE A 231 15.36 6.54 -13.87
CA ILE A 231 15.49 7.06 -12.49
C ILE A 231 14.65 6.26 -11.48
N TRP A 232 13.38 5.99 -11.79
CA TRP A 232 12.52 5.21 -10.89
C TRP A 232 13.01 3.78 -10.69
N GLU A 233 13.55 3.13 -11.72
CA GLU A 233 14.09 1.78 -11.61
C GLU A 233 15.33 1.76 -10.71
N HIS A 234 16.21 2.76 -10.82
CA HIS A 234 17.33 2.95 -9.91
C HIS A 234 16.86 3.11 -8.46
N ILE A 235 15.87 3.99 -8.21
CA ILE A 235 15.31 4.19 -6.86
C ILE A 235 14.72 2.89 -6.33
N HIS A 236 13.86 2.23 -7.09
CA HIS A 236 13.21 1.00 -6.68
C HIS A 236 14.23 -0.11 -6.35
N LYS A 237 15.30 -0.25 -7.14
CA LYS A 237 16.37 -1.23 -6.88
C LYS A 237 17.18 -0.88 -5.63
N THR A 238 17.58 0.37 -5.47
CA THR A 238 18.45 0.81 -4.36
C THR A 238 17.72 0.90 -3.02
N THR A 239 16.42 1.18 -3.03
CA THR A 239 15.60 1.37 -1.82
C THR A 239 14.72 0.16 -1.47
N ARG A 240 14.87 -0.96 -2.18
CA ARG A 240 14.05 -2.18 -1.96
C ARG A 240 14.04 -2.70 -0.51
N ASN A 241 15.17 -2.54 0.19
CA ASN A 241 15.38 -3.07 1.54
C ASN A 241 15.47 -1.99 2.61
N SER A 242 15.12 -0.74 2.29
CA SER A 242 15.19 0.37 3.25
C SER A 242 14.35 0.11 4.50
N ASP A 243 13.19 -0.55 4.36
CA ASP A 243 12.28 -0.97 5.46
C ASP A 243 12.93 -1.85 6.54
N TYR A 244 14.10 -2.44 6.27
CA TYR A 244 14.84 -3.28 7.22
C TYR A 244 16.00 -2.57 7.92
N ILE A 245 16.24 -1.30 7.57
CA ILE A 245 17.32 -0.49 8.12
C ILE A 245 16.66 0.63 8.93
N SER A 246 17.25 1.01 10.06
CA SER A 246 16.89 2.27 10.73
C SER A 246 18.11 3.15 10.90
N LEU A 247 17.89 4.45 11.03
CA LEU A 247 18.94 5.34 11.51
C LEU A 247 19.34 4.95 12.94
N ASN A 248 20.61 5.16 13.26
CA ASN A 248 21.09 5.08 14.63
C ASN A 248 20.38 6.15 15.50
N ARG A 249 20.57 6.11 16.81
CA ARG A 249 19.87 7.02 17.73
C ARG A 249 20.17 8.50 17.48
N GLU A 250 21.42 8.85 17.14
CA GLU A 250 21.80 10.23 16.84
C GLU A 250 21.03 10.77 15.65
N TYR A 251 21.09 10.09 14.50
CA TYR A 251 20.46 10.57 13.27
C TYR A 251 18.93 10.45 13.32
N SER A 252 18.41 9.44 14.03
CA SER A 252 16.98 9.35 14.31
C SER A 252 16.48 10.54 15.13
N PHE A 253 17.19 10.89 16.21
CA PHE A 253 16.86 12.05 17.05
C PHE A 253 16.96 13.36 16.26
N LYS A 254 18.07 13.58 15.54
CA LYS A 254 18.27 14.77 14.69
C LYS A 254 17.15 14.88 13.65
N SER A 255 16.84 13.79 12.94
CA SER A 255 15.78 13.75 11.93
C SER A 255 14.42 14.14 12.52
N GLN A 256 13.99 13.47 13.59
CA GLN A 256 12.69 13.73 14.21
C GLN A 256 12.57 15.17 14.71
N LEU A 257 13.59 15.68 15.39
CA LEU A 257 13.60 17.03 15.93
C LEU A 257 13.57 18.08 14.81
N LEU A 258 14.44 17.94 13.80
CA LEU A 258 14.51 18.88 12.69
C LEU A 258 13.22 18.86 11.86
N PHE A 259 12.67 17.70 11.52
CA PHE A 259 11.41 17.63 10.79
C PHE A 259 10.26 18.33 11.54
N LYS A 260 10.26 18.24 12.88
CA LYS A 260 9.22 18.88 13.70
C LYS A 260 9.42 20.39 13.87
N LYS A 261 10.67 20.87 13.90
CA LYS A 261 10.99 22.24 14.35
C LYS A 261 11.60 23.13 13.27
N ASN A 262 12.28 22.56 12.27
CA ASN A 262 12.96 23.27 11.19
C ASN A 262 13.14 22.37 9.93
N ILE A 263 12.12 22.33 9.07
CA ILE A 263 12.11 21.49 7.85
C ILE A 263 13.24 21.86 6.88
N SER A 264 13.61 23.13 6.78
CA SER A 264 14.71 23.56 5.91
C SER A 264 16.05 22.93 6.28
N LEU A 265 16.35 22.83 7.59
CA LEU A 265 17.55 22.11 8.06
C LEU A 265 17.38 20.59 7.93
N TRP A 266 16.16 20.08 8.08
CA TRP A 266 15.90 18.65 7.85
C TRP A 266 16.21 18.24 6.40
N ILE A 267 15.84 19.06 5.40
CA ILE A 267 16.18 18.81 3.99
C ILE A 267 17.70 18.75 3.80
N LYS A 268 18.46 19.66 4.43
CA LYS A 268 19.92 19.64 4.35
C LYS A 268 20.52 18.38 4.98
N LEU A 269 20.01 17.98 6.15
CA LEU A 269 20.41 16.71 6.77
C LEU A 269 20.12 15.53 5.84
N TRP A 270 18.91 15.49 5.27
CA TRP A 270 18.47 14.43 4.37
C TRP A 270 19.34 14.33 3.11
N ASP A 271 19.60 15.46 2.47
CA ASP A 271 20.49 15.56 1.31
C ASP A 271 21.91 15.06 1.64
N ASN A 272 22.45 15.45 2.81
CA ASN A 272 23.79 15.05 3.27
C ASN A 272 23.94 13.54 3.58
N LEU A 273 22.86 12.74 3.62
CA LEU A 273 22.96 11.29 3.82
C LEU A 273 23.54 10.56 2.59
N GLN A 274 23.52 11.19 1.42
CA GLN A 274 24.11 10.79 0.12
C GLN A 274 23.66 9.45 -0.48
N LEU A 275 23.44 8.38 0.29
CA LEU A 275 23.01 7.08 -0.19
C LEU A 275 21.49 7.00 -0.27
N THR A 276 20.95 6.63 -1.44
CA THR A 276 19.51 6.53 -1.73
C THR A 276 18.76 5.67 -0.69
N ILE A 277 19.35 4.55 -0.25
CA ILE A 277 18.71 3.70 0.77
C ILE A 277 18.57 4.38 2.13
N ILE A 278 19.55 5.21 2.52
CA ILE A 278 19.53 5.94 3.80
C ILE A 278 18.59 7.13 3.69
N GLN A 279 18.61 7.81 2.54
CA GLN A 279 17.67 8.86 2.18
C GLN A 279 16.22 8.37 2.15
N ASP A 280 15.95 7.11 1.84
CA ASP A 280 14.61 6.53 1.97
C ASP A 280 14.30 6.11 3.42
N CYS A 281 15.25 5.45 4.09
CA CYS A 281 15.13 4.99 5.47
C CYS A 281 14.79 6.10 6.48
N ILE A 282 15.30 7.33 6.30
CA ILE A 282 15.04 8.45 7.22
C ILE A 282 13.54 8.72 7.41
N PHE A 283 12.69 8.48 6.41
CA PHE A 283 11.24 8.66 6.52
C PHE A 283 10.57 7.70 7.51
N GLN A 284 11.22 6.59 7.87
CA GLN A 284 10.74 5.71 8.93
C GLN A 284 10.82 6.36 10.30
N THR A 285 11.80 7.25 10.50
CA THR A 285 11.93 8.01 11.76
C THR A 285 10.83 9.05 11.92
N LEU A 286 10.19 9.47 10.82
CA LEU A 286 9.13 10.48 10.79
C LEU A 286 7.78 9.88 11.18
N HIS A 287 7.56 9.74 12.48
CA HIS A 287 6.32 9.25 13.04
C HIS A 287 5.81 10.21 14.14
N PRO A 288 4.51 10.59 14.14
CA PRO A 288 3.45 10.17 13.22
C PRO A 288 3.56 10.80 11.82
N PHE A 289 2.80 10.24 10.87
CA PHE A 289 2.59 10.87 9.57
C PHE A 289 1.74 12.13 9.72
N ASP A 290 2.28 13.28 9.29
CA ASP A 290 1.59 14.57 9.27
C ASP A 290 1.54 15.08 7.82
N PRO A 291 0.39 14.92 7.12
CA PRO A 291 0.25 15.30 5.72
C PRO A 291 0.60 16.77 5.47
N LYS A 292 0.30 17.68 6.41
CA LYS A 292 0.58 19.11 6.26
C LYS A 292 2.07 19.39 6.26
N LYS A 293 2.83 18.73 7.14
CA LYS A 293 4.30 18.83 7.13
C LYS A 293 4.93 18.18 5.91
N TYR A 294 4.35 17.11 5.39
CA TYR A 294 4.81 16.54 4.12
C TYR A 294 4.61 17.53 2.97
N LEU A 295 3.48 18.23 2.91
CA LEU A 295 3.30 19.30 1.92
C LEU A 295 4.24 20.49 2.15
N GLU A 296 4.47 20.91 3.40
CA GLU A 296 5.45 21.95 3.72
C GLU A 296 6.85 21.54 3.24
N LEU A 297 7.25 20.29 3.46
CA LEU A 297 8.48 19.71 2.94
C LEU A 297 8.54 19.81 1.42
N LEU A 298 7.49 19.41 0.70
CA LEU A 298 7.42 19.47 -0.76
C LEU A 298 7.60 20.91 -1.28
N HIS A 299 6.92 21.88 -0.66
CA HIS A 299 7.01 23.28 -1.04
C HIS A 299 8.40 23.85 -0.80
N ILE A 300 9.03 23.54 0.33
CA ILE A 300 10.39 24.02 0.61
C ILE A 300 11.37 23.39 -0.37
N LEU A 301 11.28 22.07 -0.61
CA LEU A 301 12.13 21.31 -1.51
C LEU A 301 12.07 21.86 -2.94
N THR A 302 10.88 22.21 -3.43
CA THR A 302 10.66 22.68 -4.81
C THR A 302 10.86 24.20 -4.99
N SER A 303 10.73 24.98 -3.92
CA SER A 303 10.91 26.45 -3.96
C SER A 303 12.36 26.92 -4.15
N LYS A 304 13.35 26.00 -4.21
CA LYS A 304 14.79 26.30 -4.29
C LYS A 304 15.33 27.20 -3.16
N LYS A 305 14.61 27.28 -2.03
CA LYS A 305 15.05 28.01 -0.83
C LYS A 305 16.21 27.31 -0.10
N VAL A 306 16.38 26.01 -0.34
CA VAL A 306 17.45 25.18 0.21
C VAL A 306 18.34 24.75 -0.95
N ASN A 307 19.66 24.87 -0.78
CA ASN A 307 20.61 24.34 -1.73
C ASN A 307 20.72 22.83 -1.55
N ILE A 308 20.49 22.06 -2.61
CA ILE A 308 20.46 20.60 -2.62
C ILE A 308 21.58 20.14 -3.53
N GLY A 309 22.45 19.27 -3.03
CA GLY A 309 23.56 18.67 -3.77
C GLY A 309 23.15 17.42 -4.55
N SER A 310 22.19 16.64 -4.05
CA SER A 310 21.66 15.45 -4.74
C SER A 310 20.76 15.81 -5.92
N ASP A 311 20.50 14.84 -6.80
CA ASP A 311 19.50 14.98 -7.86
C ASP A 311 18.10 15.17 -7.27
N LEU A 312 17.49 16.33 -7.56
CA LEU A 312 16.16 16.68 -7.08
C LEU A 312 15.07 15.69 -7.52
N ASN A 313 15.17 15.12 -8.73
CA ASN A 313 14.18 14.16 -9.21
C ASN A 313 14.25 12.85 -8.40
N ILE A 314 15.47 12.42 -8.02
CA ILE A 314 15.65 11.27 -7.14
C ILE A 314 14.98 11.51 -5.79
N LEU A 315 15.26 12.66 -5.17
CA LEU A 315 14.67 13.02 -3.87
C LEU A 315 13.14 13.13 -3.94
N LEU A 316 12.59 13.76 -4.99
CA LEU A 316 11.15 13.91 -5.17
C LEU A 316 10.44 12.56 -5.31
N LEU A 317 11.04 11.60 -6.03
CA LEU A 317 10.46 10.27 -6.20
C LEU A 317 10.59 9.38 -4.94
N ILE A 318 11.69 9.49 -4.18
CA ILE A 318 11.78 8.88 -2.83
C ILE A 318 10.68 9.44 -1.94
N PHE A 319 10.52 10.76 -1.95
CA PHE A 319 9.50 11.44 -1.16
C PHE A 319 8.07 11.02 -1.59
N ALA A 320 7.82 10.89 -2.89
CA ALA A 320 6.54 10.43 -3.44
C ALA A 320 6.18 9.01 -3.01
N ARG A 321 7.14 8.09 -3.07
CA ARG A 321 6.98 6.73 -2.54
C ARG A 321 6.58 6.76 -1.05
N ASN A 322 7.29 7.54 -0.24
CA ASN A 322 7.03 7.62 1.21
C ASN A 322 5.69 8.28 1.52
N PHE A 323 5.29 9.32 0.79
CA PHE A 323 3.97 9.95 0.95
C PHE A 323 2.84 8.94 0.69
N PHE A 324 2.91 8.22 -0.43
CA PHE A 324 1.93 7.19 -0.77
C PHE A 324 1.85 6.09 0.30
N GLU A 325 2.99 5.52 0.70
CA GLU A 325 3.02 4.45 1.71
C GLU A 325 2.48 4.90 3.08
N LYS A 326 2.83 6.11 3.53
CA LYS A 326 2.35 6.65 4.81
C LYS A 326 0.87 7.00 4.77
N SER A 327 0.39 7.56 3.67
CA SER A 327 -1.03 7.83 3.43
C SER A 327 -1.85 6.53 3.46
N ARG A 328 -1.38 5.51 2.73
CA ARG A 328 -2.01 4.18 2.74
C ARG A 328 -2.08 3.58 4.14
N ARG A 329 -0.95 3.53 4.86
CA ARG A 329 -0.90 2.95 6.22
C ARG A 329 -1.84 3.68 7.18
N LEU A 330 -1.96 5.01 7.07
CA LEU A 330 -2.91 5.79 7.85
C LEU A 330 -4.36 5.43 7.51
N THR A 331 -4.69 5.30 6.22
CA THR A 331 -6.01 4.83 5.76
C THR A 331 -6.34 3.46 6.34
N GLU A 332 -5.41 2.49 6.25
CA GLU A 332 -5.59 1.14 6.79
C GLU A 332 -5.80 1.16 8.31
N GLN A 333 -5.02 1.97 9.03
CA GLN A 333 -5.14 2.13 10.48
C GLN A 333 -6.49 2.72 10.89
N LEU A 334 -6.97 3.77 10.20
CA LEU A 334 -8.23 4.41 10.53
C LEU A 334 -9.45 3.58 10.10
N ALA A 335 -9.34 2.81 9.02
CA ALA A 335 -10.39 1.89 8.58
C ALA A 335 -10.68 0.78 9.61
N PHE A 336 -9.76 0.52 10.55
CA PHE A 336 -9.99 -0.39 11.68
C PHE A 336 -11.26 -0.03 12.47
N TYR A 337 -11.54 1.26 12.63
CA TYR A 337 -12.65 1.76 13.45
C TYR A 337 -14.04 1.58 12.81
N GLU A 338 -14.11 1.15 11.55
CA GLU A 338 -15.37 0.78 10.89
C GLU A 338 -15.85 -0.63 11.32
N ASN A 339 -15.00 -1.43 11.96
CA ASN A 339 -15.37 -2.77 12.41
C ASN A 339 -16.12 -2.73 13.75
N THR A 340 -17.45 -2.68 13.69
CA THR A 340 -18.33 -2.59 14.87
C THR A 340 -18.29 -3.81 15.79
N ASP A 341 -17.86 -4.98 15.30
CA ASP A 341 -17.84 -6.22 16.08
C ASP A 341 -16.80 -6.19 17.22
N ARG A 342 -15.91 -5.20 17.20
CA ARG A 342 -14.82 -5.00 18.17
C ARG A 342 -15.16 -3.99 19.27
N ILE A 343 -16.36 -3.42 19.23
CA ILE A 343 -16.83 -2.43 20.21
C ILE A 343 -17.15 -3.14 21.52
N THR A 344 -16.57 -2.65 22.60
CA THR A 344 -16.88 -3.01 23.98
C THR A 344 -17.29 -1.75 24.74
N PRO A 345 -17.99 -1.86 25.89
CA PRO A 345 -18.33 -0.70 26.71
C PRO A 345 -17.12 0.14 27.14
N THR A 346 -15.92 -0.46 27.21
CA THR A 346 -14.69 0.22 27.63
C THR A 346 -13.99 0.98 26.51
N ASN A 347 -14.23 0.62 25.24
CA ASN A 347 -13.55 1.22 24.08
C ASN A 347 -14.50 1.98 23.13
N GLU A 348 -15.80 2.00 23.40
CA GLU A 348 -16.83 2.62 22.56
C GLU A 348 -16.47 4.06 22.17
N PHE A 349 -15.98 4.85 23.11
CA PHE A 349 -15.58 6.24 22.84
C PHE A 349 -14.43 6.33 21.82
N LEU A 350 -13.46 5.40 21.83
CA LEU A 350 -12.37 5.34 20.85
C LEU A 350 -12.90 5.03 19.45
N PHE A 351 -13.90 4.15 19.34
CA PHE A 351 -14.57 3.86 18.07
C PHE A 351 -15.33 5.07 17.53
N VAL A 352 -16.10 5.76 18.37
CA VAL A 352 -16.83 6.97 17.97
C VAL A 352 -15.88 8.05 17.45
N GLN A 353 -14.78 8.32 18.17
CA GLN A 353 -13.79 9.32 17.74
C GLN A 353 -12.97 8.83 16.53
N GLY A 354 -12.59 7.56 16.48
CA GLY A 354 -11.84 6.98 15.37
C GLY A 354 -12.62 6.99 14.05
N GLN A 355 -13.91 6.67 14.07
CA GLN A 355 -14.80 6.78 12.91
C GLN A 355 -14.94 8.22 12.42
N LYS A 356 -15.03 9.18 13.35
CA LYS A 356 -15.03 10.60 13.01
C LYS A 356 -13.71 11.00 12.32
N CYS A 357 -12.57 10.61 12.90
CA CYS A 357 -11.24 10.86 12.32
C CYS A 357 -11.10 10.22 10.94
N TYR A 358 -11.62 9.01 10.74
CA TYR A 358 -11.59 8.33 9.45
C TYR A 358 -12.41 9.07 8.38
N LYS A 359 -13.64 9.50 8.71
CA LYS A 359 -14.48 10.30 7.80
C LYS A 359 -13.81 11.62 7.42
N GLU A 360 -13.20 12.31 8.39
CA GLU A 360 -12.43 13.53 8.13
C GLU A 360 -11.22 13.25 7.24
N TRP A 361 -10.49 12.16 7.48
CA TRP A 361 -9.36 11.75 6.65
C TRP A 361 -9.77 11.46 5.20
N LEU A 362 -10.87 10.75 4.98
CA LEU A 362 -11.38 10.47 3.62
C LEU A 362 -11.73 11.74 2.83
N LEU A 363 -12.13 12.82 3.52
CA LEU A 363 -12.41 14.12 2.90
C LEU A 363 -11.15 14.98 2.66
N GLU A 364 -10.13 14.82 3.50
CA GLU A 364 -8.87 15.58 3.42
C GLU A 364 -7.87 14.95 2.46
N ARG A 365 -7.73 13.61 2.48
CA ARG A 365 -6.73 12.85 1.70
C ARG A 365 -6.72 13.22 0.21
N PRO A 366 -7.87 13.33 -0.50
CA PRO A 366 -7.87 13.74 -1.91
C PRO A 366 -7.23 15.11 -2.15
N LYS A 367 -7.43 16.07 -1.25
CA LYS A 367 -6.85 17.43 -1.35
C LYS A 367 -5.33 17.40 -1.18
N TYR A 368 -4.84 16.57 -0.25
CA TYR A 368 -3.40 16.39 -0.07
C TYR A 368 -2.76 15.74 -1.29
N TYR A 369 -3.39 14.72 -1.89
CA TYR A 369 -2.94 14.15 -3.16
C TYR A 369 -2.95 15.17 -4.30
N GLU A 370 -4.00 15.98 -4.41
CA GLU A 370 -4.13 17.02 -5.45
C GLU A 370 -2.96 18.00 -5.39
N GLU A 371 -2.70 18.56 -4.21
CA GLU A 371 -1.60 19.51 -4.00
C GLU A 371 -0.24 18.87 -4.24
N PHE A 372 -0.06 17.63 -3.76
CA PHE A 372 1.17 16.86 -3.95
C PHE A 372 1.46 16.61 -5.44
N ILE A 373 0.50 16.05 -6.16
CA ILE A 373 0.66 15.66 -7.56
C ILE A 373 0.79 16.87 -8.46
N LYS A 374 0.02 17.94 -8.23
CA LYS A 374 0.16 19.19 -8.97
C LYS A 374 1.59 19.73 -8.88
N THR A 375 2.15 19.73 -7.67
CA THR A 375 3.52 20.21 -7.44
C THR A 375 4.55 19.28 -8.09
N LEU A 376 4.35 17.96 -8.04
CA LEU A 376 5.25 16.99 -8.68
C LEU A 376 5.26 17.14 -10.20
N VAL A 377 4.09 17.28 -10.84
CA VAL A 377 3.97 17.48 -12.29
C VAL A 377 4.67 18.75 -12.77
N ASP A 378 4.69 19.80 -11.93
CA ASP A 378 5.35 21.06 -12.27
C ASP A 378 6.90 20.99 -12.15
N GLN A 379 7.44 19.96 -11.48
CA GLN A 379 8.88 19.84 -11.19
C GLN A 379 9.57 18.66 -11.86
N THR A 380 8.83 17.61 -12.20
CA THR A 380 9.37 16.32 -12.67
C THR A 380 8.74 15.93 -14.00
N LYS A 381 9.49 15.21 -14.84
CA LYS A 381 8.98 14.75 -16.15
C LYS A 381 7.81 13.80 -15.97
N SER A 382 6.82 13.90 -16.86
CA SER A 382 5.65 13.00 -16.83
C SER A 382 6.03 11.54 -16.98
N SER A 383 7.08 11.20 -17.74
CA SER A 383 7.56 9.81 -17.88
C SER A 383 8.03 9.22 -16.55
N GLU A 384 8.77 9.98 -15.74
CA GLU A 384 9.27 9.54 -14.43
C GLU A 384 8.14 9.35 -13.41
N ILE A 385 7.17 10.27 -13.38
CA ILE A 385 5.98 10.16 -12.52
C ILE A 385 5.14 8.94 -12.92
N GLN A 386 4.97 8.69 -14.22
CA GLN A 386 4.24 7.53 -14.71
C GLN A 386 4.95 6.22 -14.37
N ASP A 387 6.27 6.16 -14.52
CA ASP A 387 7.04 4.98 -14.16
C ASP A 387 6.90 4.65 -12.66
N TRP A 388 6.82 5.67 -11.80
CA TRP A 388 6.48 5.51 -10.39
C TRP A 388 5.05 5.00 -10.18
N ILE A 389 4.03 5.76 -10.63
CA ILE A 389 2.60 5.44 -10.38
C ILE A 389 2.24 4.04 -10.92
N PHE A 390 2.64 3.73 -12.15
CA PHE A 390 2.29 2.46 -12.80
C PHE A 390 3.25 1.31 -12.46
N SER A 391 4.18 1.50 -11.52
CA SER A 391 4.95 0.39 -10.95
C SER A 391 4.17 -0.40 -9.88
N TYR A 392 3.17 0.23 -9.26
CA TYR A 392 2.32 -0.43 -8.28
C TYR A 392 1.38 -1.43 -8.96
N LYS A 393 1.23 -2.61 -8.34
CA LYS A 393 0.32 -3.66 -8.82
C LYS A 393 -0.93 -3.70 -7.94
N PRO A 394 -2.14 -3.56 -8.51
CA PRO A 394 -3.38 -3.79 -7.77
C PRO A 394 -3.41 -5.16 -7.12
N ASN A 395 -3.99 -5.21 -5.92
CA ASN A 395 -4.16 -6.45 -5.19
C ASN A 395 -5.39 -7.18 -5.74
N VAL A 396 -5.21 -8.44 -6.12
CA VAL A 396 -6.30 -9.28 -6.68
C VAL A 396 -7.14 -9.92 -5.56
N ASN A 397 -6.62 -9.92 -4.32
CA ASN A 397 -7.31 -10.49 -3.18
C ASN A 397 -8.41 -9.56 -2.67
N ASP A 398 -9.62 -10.11 -2.52
CA ASP A 398 -10.81 -9.41 -2.03
C ASP A 398 -10.80 -9.08 -0.51
N SER A 399 -9.61 -9.09 0.11
CA SER A 399 -9.46 -8.71 1.51
C SER A 399 -9.73 -7.22 1.69
N GLN A 400 -10.21 -6.81 2.88
CA GLN A 400 -10.45 -5.39 3.19
C GLN A 400 -9.19 -4.54 2.96
N LEU A 401 -8.01 -5.04 3.36
CA LEU A 401 -6.74 -4.36 3.12
C LEU A 401 -6.40 -4.27 1.61
N GLY A 402 -6.71 -5.31 0.84
CA GLY A 402 -6.54 -5.30 -0.61
C GLY A 402 -7.42 -4.24 -1.29
N LYS A 403 -8.66 -4.09 -0.84
CA LYS A 403 -9.59 -3.07 -1.33
C LYS A 403 -9.11 -1.65 -1.02
N LEU A 404 -8.72 -1.38 0.23
CA LEU A 404 -8.19 -0.07 0.63
C LEU A 404 -6.91 0.31 -0.14
N TYR A 405 -6.02 -0.65 -0.37
CA TYR A 405 -4.83 -0.44 -1.20
C TYR A 405 -5.20 -0.08 -2.65
N ASN A 406 -6.16 -0.78 -3.25
CA ASN A 406 -6.63 -0.48 -4.61
C ASN A 406 -7.32 0.89 -4.70
N GLU A 407 -8.12 1.26 -3.69
CA GLU A 407 -8.74 2.60 -3.59
C GLU A 407 -7.69 3.71 -3.49
N GLU A 408 -6.59 3.49 -2.75
CA GLU A 408 -5.48 4.43 -2.65
C GLU A 408 -4.76 4.60 -3.99
N LEU A 409 -4.53 3.50 -4.72
CA LEU A 409 -3.95 3.53 -6.07
C LEU A 409 -4.86 4.23 -7.08
N GLU A 410 -6.15 3.98 -7.00
CA GLU A 410 -7.15 4.64 -7.85
C GLU A 410 -7.16 6.14 -7.59
N LEU A 411 -7.14 6.57 -6.32
CA LEU A 411 -7.03 7.99 -5.96
C LEU A 411 -5.76 8.61 -6.56
N LEU A 412 -4.60 7.98 -6.37
CA LEU A 412 -3.33 8.45 -6.93
C LEU A 412 -3.41 8.62 -8.46
N THR A 413 -3.93 7.60 -9.16
CA THR A 413 -4.00 7.58 -10.63
C THR A 413 -5.01 8.61 -11.16
N ASN A 414 -6.18 8.73 -10.53
CA ASN A 414 -7.21 9.69 -10.92
C ASN A 414 -6.75 11.13 -10.67
N THR A 415 -6.11 11.40 -9.54
CA THR A 415 -5.54 12.72 -9.26
C THR A 415 -4.45 13.08 -10.27
N TYR A 416 -3.57 12.15 -10.62
CA TYR A 416 -2.59 12.36 -11.70
C TYR A 416 -3.26 12.66 -13.04
N LYS A 417 -4.32 11.93 -13.39
CA LYS A 417 -5.10 12.17 -14.60
C LYS A 417 -5.62 13.61 -14.71
N LEU A 418 -6.08 14.20 -13.60
CA LEU A 418 -6.61 15.57 -13.57
C LEU A 418 -5.53 16.64 -13.84
N HIS A 419 -4.28 16.35 -13.48
CA HIS A 419 -3.16 17.28 -13.65
C HIS A 419 -2.24 16.94 -14.82
N PHE A 420 -2.55 15.89 -15.59
CA PHE A 420 -1.75 15.47 -16.72
C PHE A 420 -1.83 16.50 -17.88
N LYS A 421 -0.70 17.15 -18.20
CA LYS A 421 -0.64 18.26 -19.17
C LYS A 421 -0.20 17.86 -20.59
N HIS A 422 0.61 16.80 -20.75
CA HIS A 422 1.33 16.52 -22.01
C HIS A 422 1.09 15.11 -22.54
N LYS A 423 0.26 14.97 -23.59
CA LYS A 423 0.04 13.69 -24.27
C LYS A 423 1.23 13.21 -25.10
N GLU A 424 2.15 14.11 -25.43
CA GLU A 424 3.30 13.86 -26.31
C GLU A 424 4.46 13.13 -25.60
N ASP A 425 4.48 13.10 -24.25
CA ASP A 425 5.49 12.42 -23.43
C ASP A 425 5.21 10.91 -23.28
N PHE A 426 4.70 10.29 -24.33
CA PHE A 426 4.40 8.86 -24.34
C PHE A 426 5.68 8.03 -24.47
N ASP A 427 6.17 7.54 -23.34
CA ASP A 427 7.30 6.62 -23.27
C ASP A 427 6.85 5.19 -23.65
N GLN A 428 7.27 4.74 -24.83
CA GLN A 428 6.95 3.42 -25.38
C GLN A 428 7.66 2.27 -24.64
N ASP A 429 8.83 2.54 -24.06
CA ASP A 429 9.73 1.50 -23.54
C ASP A 429 9.33 1.03 -22.13
N SER A 430 8.56 1.83 -21.37
CA SER A 430 7.97 1.45 -20.08
C SER A 430 6.46 1.17 -20.13
N LEU A 431 5.90 0.90 -21.31
CA LEU A 431 4.48 0.58 -21.40
C LEU A 431 4.15 -0.70 -20.61
N ASN A 432 3.04 -0.64 -19.86
CA ASN A 432 2.37 -1.78 -19.27
C ASN A 432 0.85 -1.62 -19.41
N LEU A 433 0.06 -2.62 -18.99
CA LEU A 433 -1.40 -2.58 -19.17
C LEU A 433 -2.10 -1.44 -18.40
N GLN A 434 -1.61 -1.08 -17.21
CA GLN A 434 -2.21 0.01 -16.45
C GLN A 434 -1.95 1.36 -17.11
N LYS A 435 -0.70 1.59 -17.54
CA LYS A 435 -0.28 2.78 -18.28
C LYS A 435 -1.04 2.87 -19.62
N PHE A 436 -1.25 1.75 -20.30
CA PHE A 436 -2.08 1.67 -21.50
C PHE A 436 -3.53 2.10 -21.23
N ASN A 437 -4.19 1.51 -20.22
CA ASN A 437 -5.56 1.87 -19.84
C ASN A 437 -5.69 3.36 -19.48
N PHE A 438 -4.71 3.91 -18.76
CA PHE A 438 -4.66 5.33 -18.44
C PHE A 438 -4.68 6.21 -19.70
N TYR A 439 -3.87 5.88 -20.72
CA TYR A 439 -3.84 6.62 -21.97
C TYR A 439 -5.11 6.45 -22.81
N VAL A 440 -5.69 5.25 -22.82
CA VAL A 440 -7.00 5.01 -23.46
C VAL A 440 -8.07 5.92 -22.84
N ASP A 441 -8.14 6.01 -21.51
CA ASP A 441 -9.12 6.83 -20.81
C ASP A 441 -8.90 8.35 -20.97
N LEU A 442 -7.76 8.76 -21.51
CA LEU A 442 -7.45 10.16 -21.83
C LEU A 442 -7.88 10.55 -23.24
N ILE A 443 -8.08 9.58 -24.14
CA ILE A 443 -8.49 9.85 -25.52
C ILE A 443 -9.93 10.35 -25.53
N LYS A 444 -10.12 11.57 -26.05
CA LYS A 444 -11.42 12.16 -26.36
C LYS A 444 -11.72 11.97 -27.85
N ASP A 445 -12.99 12.02 -28.22
CA ASP A 445 -13.51 11.74 -29.58
C ASP A 445 -12.92 12.57 -30.75
N ASN A 446 -12.01 13.52 -30.51
CA ASN A 446 -11.42 14.43 -31.50
C ASN A 446 -9.87 14.45 -31.50
N GLU A 447 -9.21 13.38 -31.05
CA GLU A 447 -7.75 13.34 -30.94
C GLU A 447 -6.99 13.01 -32.23
N SER A 448 -5.71 13.41 -32.28
CA SER A 448 -4.86 13.19 -33.44
C SER A 448 -4.68 11.70 -33.73
N ASN A 449 -4.94 11.29 -34.98
CA ASN A 449 -4.74 9.92 -35.46
C ASN A 449 -3.33 9.36 -35.18
N LEU A 450 -2.31 10.23 -35.09
CA LEU A 450 -0.93 9.83 -34.83
C LEU A 450 -0.72 9.27 -33.41
N PHE A 451 -1.31 9.90 -32.39
CA PHE A 451 -1.21 9.43 -31.00
C PHE A 451 -1.89 8.07 -30.81
N VAL A 452 -3.11 7.93 -31.33
CA VAL A 452 -3.89 6.67 -31.32
C VAL A 452 -3.09 5.54 -31.99
N SER A 453 -2.50 5.82 -33.16
CA SER A 453 -1.68 4.84 -33.89
C SER A 453 -0.42 4.44 -33.12
N ASN A 454 0.27 5.39 -32.48
CA ASN A 454 1.45 5.13 -31.66
C ASN A 454 1.13 4.32 -30.40
N LEU A 455 0.02 4.62 -29.73
CA LEU A 455 -0.44 3.88 -28.55
C LEU A 455 -0.82 2.45 -28.92
N LEU A 456 -1.56 2.27 -30.02
CA LEU A 456 -1.90 0.95 -30.55
C LEU A 456 -0.64 0.16 -30.93
N LYS A 457 0.32 0.76 -31.63
CA LYS A 457 1.59 0.10 -31.96
C LYS A 457 2.34 -0.35 -30.71
N SER A 458 2.34 0.47 -29.67
CA SER A 458 3.10 0.21 -28.45
C SER A 458 2.46 -0.88 -27.60
N ILE A 459 1.13 -0.93 -27.48
CA ILE A 459 0.46 -2.04 -26.80
C ILE A 459 0.69 -3.36 -27.53
N LEU A 460 0.65 -3.36 -28.87
CA LEU A 460 0.96 -4.56 -29.65
C LEU A 460 2.43 -5.00 -29.45
N SER A 461 3.38 -4.05 -29.41
CA SER A 461 4.77 -4.35 -29.08
C SER A 461 4.92 -4.94 -27.67
N PHE A 462 4.25 -4.36 -26.68
CA PHE A 462 4.27 -4.84 -25.30
C PHE A 462 3.68 -6.24 -25.18
N VAL A 463 2.50 -6.51 -25.77
CA VAL A 463 1.89 -7.85 -25.78
C VAL A 463 2.81 -8.86 -26.45
N ASN A 464 3.54 -8.48 -27.50
CA ASN A 464 4.49 -9.37 -28.16
C ASN A 464 5.78 -9.63 -27.33
N SER A 465 6.10 -8.79 -26.34
CA SER A 465 7.31 -8.91 -25.52
C SER A 465 7.27 -10.08 -24.51
N ASP A 466 8.42 -10.43 -23.94
CA ASP A 466 8.52 -11.45 -22.88
C ASP A 466 8.00 -10.97 -21.51
N ARG A 467 7.72 -9.67 -21.38
CA ARG A 467 7.21 -9.06 -20.14
C ARG A 467 5.69 -9.23 -20.00
N PHE A 468 4.98 -9.55 -21.09
CA PHE A 468 3.53 -9.69 -21.08
C PHE A 468 3.10 -11.08 -20.58
N PHE A 469 2.13 -11.07 -19.67
CA PHE A 469 1.47 -12.26 -19.16
C PHE A 469 -0.03 -12.00 -19.01
N TRP A 470 -0.84 -13.02 -19.28
CA TRP A 470 -2.27 -13.03 -19.05
C TRP A 470 -2.70 -14.39 -18.51
N ASP A 471 -3.38 -14.38 -17.37
CA ASP A 471 -3.82 -15.57 -16.65
C ASP A 471 -5.16 -16.13 -17.14
N LYS A 472 -5.66 -15.68 -18.31
CA LYS A 472 -6.99 -15.98 -18.87
C LYS A 472 -8.15 -15.38 -18.06
N SER A 473 -7.89 -14.56 -17.04
CA SER A 473 -8.95 -13.88 -16.29
C SER A 473 -9.46 -12.65 -17.04
N TYR A 474 -10.69 -12.25 -16.71
CA TYR A 474 -11.24 -10.93 -17.04
C TYR A 474 -11.09 -9.98 -15.86
N SER A 475 -9.94 -10.01 -15.17
CA SER A 475 -9.64 -8.98 -14.17
C SER A 475 -9.73 -7.60 -14.82
N GLU A 476 -10.06 -6.58 -14.03
CA GLU A 476 -10.38 -5.25 -14.54
C GLU A 476 -9.29 -4.69 -15.47
N ILE A 477 -8.01 -4.90 -15.14
CA ILE A 477 -6.86 -4.45 -15.93
C ILE A 477 -6.88 -5.07 -17.33
N TYR A 478 -7.04 -6.39 -17.43
CA TYR A 478 -7.06 -7.10 -18.71
C TYR A 478 -8.30 -6.74 -19.52
N LEU A 479 -9.47 -6.70 -18.89
CA LEU A 479 -10.72 -6.38 -19.58
C LEU A 479 -10.70 -4.94 -20.13
N LYS A 480 -10.26 -3.95 -19.34
CA LYS A 480 -10.07 -2.57 -19.81
C LYS A 480 -9.05 -2.51 -20.95
N SER A 481 -7.98 -3.30 -20.89
CA SER A 481 -6.98 -3.33 -21.97
C SER A 481 -7.54 -3.91 -23.27
N MET A 482 -8.31 -5.00 -23.19
CA MET A 482 -8.96 -5.60 -24.37
C MET A 482 -9.97 -4.63 -24.99
N LYS A 483 -10.83 -4.00 -24.17
CA LYS A 483 -11.75 -2.95 -24.64
C LYS A 483 -11.00 -1.78 -25.26
N GLY A 484 -9.90 -1.36 -24.65
CA GLY A 484 -9.03 -0.31 -25.15
C GLY A 484 -8.43 -0.64 -26.52
N ILE A 485 -8.00 -1.88 -26.76
CA ILE A 485 -7.56 -2.32 -28.09
C ILE A 485 -8.70 -2.18 -29.11
N GLY A 486 -9.89 -2.69 -28.79
CA GLY A 486 -11.07 -2.57 -29.66
C GLY A 486 -11.43 -1.12 -29.97
N PHE A 487 -11.38 -0.24 -28.96
CA PHE A 487 -11.60 1.20 -29.10
C PHE A 487 -10.55 1.86 -30.00
N LEU A 488 -9.25 1.62 -29.79
CA LEU A 488 -8.20 2.25 -30.61
C LEU A 488 -8.29 1.83 -32.07
N VAL A 489 -8.68 0.58 -32.34
CA VAL A 489 -8.90 0.09 -33.71
C VAL A 489 -10.15 0.73 -34.33
N SER A 490 -11.18 1.03 -33.53
CA SER A 490 -12.41 1.67 -34.01
C SER A 490 -12.22 3.13 -34.44
N LEU A 491 -11.14 3.77 -33.98
CA LEU A 491 -10.72 5.11 -34.37
C LEU A 491 -9.85 5.14 -35.65
N ASP A 492 -9.47 3.98 -36.19
CA ASP A 492 -8.71 3.90 -37.45
C ASP A 492 -9.60 4.25 -38.66
N ASP A 493 -9.02 4.78 -39.73
CA ASP A 493 -9.75 5.10 -40.96
C ASP A 493 -10.37 3.84 -41.60
N ASN A 494 -9.72 2.68 -41.44
CA ASN A 494 -10.25 1.39 -41.86
C ASN A 494 -10.06 0.33 -40.75
N PRO A 495 -11.01 0.23 -39.80
CA PRO A 495 -10.91 -0.68 -38.65
C PRO A 495 -10.81 -2.16 -39.05
N VAL A 496 -11.43 -2.55 -40.17
CA VAL A 496 -11.43 -3.94 -40.66
C VAL A 496 -10.05 -4.33 -41.20
N LEU A 497 -9.47 -3.52 -42.08
CA LEU A 497 -8.12 -3.77 -42.60
C LEU A 497 -7.09 -3.72 -41.47
N ARG A 498 -7.26 -2.79 -40.53
CA ARG A 498 -6.40 -2.69 -39.34
C ARG A 498 -6.48 -3.95 -38.48
N SER A 499 -7.69 -4.45 -38.21
CA SER A 499 -7.91 -5.69 -37.48
C SER A 499 -7.28 -6.89 -38.18
N GLN A 500 -7.47 -7.03 -39.49
CA GLN A 500 -6.86 -8.10 -40.28
C GLN A 500 -5.32 -8.05 -40.22
N SER A 501 -4.72 -6.86 -40.25
CA SER A 501 -3.28 -6.70 -40.07
C SER A 501 -2.80 -7.16 -38.69
N ILE A 502 -3.52 -6.78 -37.63
CA ILE A 502 -3.20 -7.17 -36.25
C ILE A 502 -3.35 -8.68 -36.06
N ILE A 503 -4.43 -9.26 -36.57
CA ILE A 503 -4.66 -10.72 -36.56
C ILE A 503 -3.48 -11.43 -37.21
N ARG A 504 -3.07 -11.01 -38.42
CA ARG A 504 -1.92 -11.63 -39.13
C ARG A 504 -0.60 -11.49 -38.37
N GLN A 505 -0.39 -10.39 -37.64
CA GLN A 505 0.82 -10.17 -36.86
C GLN A 505 0.95 -11.17 -35.70
N PHE A 506 -0.15 -11.49 -35.03
CA PHE A 506 -0.16 -12.39 -33.86
C PHE A 506 -0.49 -13.84 -34.21
N LYS A 507 -0.96 -14.09 -35.44
CA LYS A 507 -1.38 -15.41 -35.90
C LYS A 507 -0.28 -16.45 -35.73
N ILE A 508 -0.55 -17.48 -34.95
CA ILE A 508 0.36 -18.62 -34.82
C ILE A 508 0.00 -19.63 -35.89
N THR A 509 1.03 -20.15 -36.55
CA THR A 509 0.87 -21.27 -37.49
C THR A 509 1.27 -22.55 -36.78
N HIS A 510 0.29 -23.39 -36.46
CA HIS A 510 0.55 -24.72 -35.92
C HIS A 510 1.09 -25.62 -37.04
N GLN A 511 2.41 -25.81 -37.10
CA GLN A 511 3.02 -26.74 -38.05
C GLN A 511 3.13 -28.15 -37.44
N GLY A 512 2.57 -29.14 -38.14
CA GLY A 512 2.88 -30.56 -37.95
C GLY A 512 1.88 -31.35 -37.09
N TRP A 513 2.07 -32.66 -37.02
CA TRP A 513 1.39 -33.52 -36.06
C TRP A 513 2.43 -33.78 -34.97
N ASN A 514 2.25 -33.21 -33.77
CA ASN A 514 3.12 -33.37 -32.59
C ASN A 514 4.38 -32.47 -32.52
N PRO A 515 4.25 -31.14 -32.34
CA PRO A 515 5.37 -30.25 -32.09
C PRO A 515 6.02 -30.58 -30.74
N LYS A 516 7.35 -30.68 -30.72
CA LYS A 516 8.11 -30.76 -29.47
C LYS A 516 8.02 -29.40 -28.77
N GLY A 517 7.04 -29.26 -27.87
CA GLY A 517 6.79 -28.06 -27.08
C GLY A 517 5.79 -27.13 -27.76
N ILE A 518 4.61 -26.99 -27.15
CA ILE A 518 3.63 -25.96 -27.50
C ILE A 518 4.11 -24.65 -26.88
N ASP A 519 4.26 -23.59 -27.69
CA ASP A 519 4.54 -22.25 -27.18
C ASP A 519 3.24 -21.62 -26.63
N PHE A 520 2.94 -21.92 -25.37
CA PHE A 520 1.78 -21.38 -24.67
C PHE A 520 1.81 -19.85 -24.56
N ASN A 521 3.01 -19.25 -24.50
CA ASN A 521 3.13 -17.81 -24.40
C ASN A 521 2.66 -17.14 -25.69
N SER A 522 3.02 -17.69 -26.85
CA SER A 522 2.48 -17.20 -28.12
C SER A 522 0.96 -17.34 -28.17
N ILE A 523 0.39 -18.50 -27.82
CA ILE A 523 -1.07 -18.72 -27.89
C ILE A 523 -1.82 -17.75 -26.98
N MET A 524 -1.31 -17.53 -25.77
CA MET A 524 -1.85 -16.54 -24.83
C MET A 524 -1.85 -15.12 -25.43
N LYS A 525 -0.76 -14.72 -26.12
CA LYS A 525 -0.65 -13.41 -26.78
C LYS A 525 -1.65 -13.27 -27.93
N GLU A 526 -1.73 -14.28 -28.80
CA GLU A 526 -2.69 -14.31 -29.93
C GLU A 526 -4.13 -14.19 -29.43
N THR A 527 -4.50 -14.99 -28.42
CA THR A 527 -5.86 -15.02 -27.90
C THR A 527 -6.24 -13.75 -27.14
N PHE A 528 -5.31 -13.13 -26.41
CA PHE A 528 -5.52 -11.82 -25.81
C PHE A 528 -5.85 -10.75 -26.87
N ILE A 529 -5.11 -10.75 -27.98
CA ILE A 529 -5.38 -9.84 -29.11
C ILE A 529 -6.72 -10.14 -29.75
N TYR A 530 -7.07 -11.41 -29.95
CA TYR A 530 -8.38 -11.78 -30.47
C TYR A 530 -9.53 -11.29 -29.59
N CYS A 531 -9.40 -11.40 -28.26
CA CYS A 531 -10.36 -10.80 -27.33
C CYS A 531 -10.47 -9.27 -27.53
N GLY A 532 -9.35 -8.58 -27.72
CA GLY A 532 -9.35 -7.14 -28.03
C GLY A 532 -10.07 -6.79 -29.32
N ILE A 533 -9.84 -7.57 -30.39
CA ILE A 533 -10.54 -7.39 -31.68
C ILE A 533 -12.04 -7.69 -31.54
N THR A 534 -12.47 -8.65 -30.71
CA THR A 534 -13.89 -8.89 -30.44
C THR A 534 -14.59 -7.64 -29.89
N PHE A 535 -13.92 -6.83 -29.06
CA PHE A 535 -14.51 -5.59 -28.53
C PHE A 535 -14.67 -4.48 -29.57
N LEU A 536 -14.07 -4.59 -30.76
CA LEU A 536 -14.32 -3.65 -31.86
C LEU A 536 -15.80 -3.58 -32.22
N PHE A 537 -16.53 -4.70 -32.11
CA PHE A 537 -17.95 -4.76 -32.44
C PHE A 537 -18.85 -3.94 -31.49
N GLU A 538 -18.36 -3.55 -30.30
CA GLU A 538 -19.07 -2.57 -29.44
C GLU A 538 -19.19 -1.20 -30.15
N TYR A 539 -18.31 -0.90 -31.10
CA TYR A 539 -18.23 0.36 -31.84
C TYR A 539 -18.79 0.22 -33.27
N LYS A 540 -20.03 -0.25 -33.41
CA LYS A 540 -20.67 -0.50 -34.73
C LYS A 540 -20.60 0.68 -35.70
N GLU A 541 -20.71 1.91 -35.18
CA GLU A 541 -20.70 3.13 -35.99
C GLU A 541 -19.37 3.36 -36.72
N SER A 542 -18.26 2.81 -36.21
CA SER A 542 -16.94 2.90 -36.84
C SER A 542 -16.82 2.13 -38.16
N PHE A 543 -17.75 1.22 -38.45
CA PHE A 543 -17.69 0.37 -39.64
C PHE A 543 -18.13 1.06 -40.94
N LYS A 544 -18.63 2.31 -40.90
CA LYS A 544 -18.99 3.20 -42.04
C LYS A 544 -19.52 2.47 -43.29
N ASP A 545 -18.60 2.05 -44.18
CA ASP A 545 -18.86 1.49 -45.51
C ASP A 545 -18.75 -0.05 -45.61
N VAL A 546 -18.30 -0.72 -44.55
CA VAL A 546 -18.17 -2.19 -44.50
C VAL A 546 -19.30 -2.76 -43.67
N VAL A 547 -20.00 -3.78 -44.19
CA VAL A 547 -21.03 -4.49 -43.43
C VAL A 547 -20.35 -5.22 -42.26
N PRO A 548 -20.54 -4.79 -40.99
CA PRO A 548 -19.85 -5.38 -39.83
C PRO A 548 -20.13 -6.87 -39.71
N GLU A 549 -21.29 -7.33 -40.20
CA GLU A 549 -21.65 -8.74 -40.26
C GLU A 549 -20.67 -9.59 -41.05
N ASN A 550 -20.14 -9.10 -42.18
CA ASN A 550 -19.21 -9.88 -42.99
C ASN A 550 -17.89 -10.09 -42.24
N PHE A 551 -17.39 -9.05 -41.59
CA PHE A 551 -16.19 -9.16 -40.77
C PHE A 551 -16.42 -10.02 -39.53
N PHE A 552 -17.60 -9.95 -38.90
CA PHE A 552 -17.97 -10.84 -37.79
C PHE A 552 -17.90 -12.31 -38.21
N LYS A 553 -18.49 -12.66 -39.36
CA LYS A 553 -18.49 -14.02 -39.90
C LYS A 553 -17.07 -14.50 -40.21
N GLU A 554 -16.27 -13.68 -40.89
CA GLU A 554 -14.86 -13.97 -41.20
C GLU A 554 -14.05 -14.19 -39.92
N PHE A 555 -14.22 -13.33 -38.92
CA PHE A 555 -13.48 -13.42 -37.67
C PHE A 555 -13.89 -14.63 -36.84
N LEU A 556 -15.18 -14.97 -36.79
CA LEU A 556 -15.67 -16.18 -36.14
C LEU A 556 -15.06 -17.44 -36.78
N ASP A 557 -15.01 -17.50 -38.12
CA ASP A 557 -14.36 -18.61 -38.84
C ASP A 557 -12.86 -18.71 -38.51
N ILE A 558 -12.14 -17.59 -38.47
CA ILE A 558 -10.73 -17.55 -38.04
C ILE A 558 -10.55 -18.17 -36.64
N LEU A 559 -11.40 -17.82 -35.67
CA LEU A 559 -11.33 -18.35 -34.31
C LEU A 559 -11.61 -19.86 -34.26
N LEU A 560 -12.64 -20.32 -34.99
CA LEU A 560 -13.01 -21.72 -35.07
C LEU A 560 -11.90 -22.56 -35.72
N VAL A 561 -11.33 -22.06 -36.83
CA VAL A 561 -10.20 -22.68 -37.52
C VAL A 561 -8.98 -22.75 -36.60
N GLN A 562 -8.62 -21.67 -35.91
CA GLN A 562 -7.47 -21.69 -34.99
C GLN A 562 -7.69 -22.65 -33.82
N ASN A 563 -8.88 -22.66 -33.23
CA ASN A 563 -9.23 -23.60 -32.19
C ASN A 563 -9.13 -25.06 -32.67
N LYS A 564 -9.58 -25.35 -33.90
CA LYS A 564 -9.51 -26.69 -34.50
C LYS A 564 -8.08 -27.18 -34.73
N TYR A 565 -7.18 -26.30 -35.17
CA TYR A 565 -5.78 -26.65 -35.43
C TYR A 565 -4.86 -26.50 -34.22
N SER A 566 -5.34 -25.94 -33.11
CA SER A 566 -4.65 -25.93 -31.83
C SER A 566 -4.53 -27.36 -31.30
N GLN A 567 -3.34 -27.94 -31.42
CA GLN A 567 -3.12 -29.37 -31.20
C GLN A 567 -3.42 -29.78 -29.77
N VAL A 568 -4.47 -30.60 -29.63
CA VAL A 568 -4.68 -31.61 -28.59
C VAL A 568 -4.67 -31.05 -27.15
N ASP A 569 -5.88 -30.91 -26.58
CA ASP A 569 -6.19 -30.71 -25.15
C ASP A 569 -5.96 -29.33 -24.51
N ASN A 570 -5.58 -28.27 -25.24
CA ASN A 570 -5.40 -26.90 -24.66
C ASN A 570 -6.30 -25.81 -25.27
N SER A 571 -7.53 -26.15 -25.67
CA SER A 571 -8.53 -25.24 -26.28
C SER A 571 -9.01 -24.09 -25.39
N GLU A 572 -8.61 -24.02 -24.11
CA GLU A 572 -9.11 -23.02 -23.15
C GLU A 572 -8.80 -21.57 -23.53
N TYR A 573 -7.71 -21.31 -24.27
CA TYR A 573 -7.35 -19.95 -24.68
C TYR A 573 -8.29 -19.40 -25.76
N TYR A 574 -8.57 -20.18 -26.82
CA TYR A 574 -9.49 -19.75 -27.89
C TYR A 574 -10.96 -19.78 -27.47
N GLN A 575 -11.30 -20.46 -26.37
CA GLN A 575 -12.62 -20.33 -25.75
C GLN A 575 -12.91 -18.88 -25.33
N GLN A 576 -11.91 -18.14 -24.85
CA GLN A 576 -12.11 -16.76 -24.36
C GLN A 576 -12.66 -15.81 -25.44
N PRO A 577 -12.03 -15.63 -26.61
CA PRO A 577 -12.60 -14.80 -27.66
C PRO A 577 -13.93 -15.35 -28.20
N LEU A 578 -14.16 -16.67 -28.19
CA LEU A 578 -15.44 -17.26 -28.61
C LEU A 578 -16.58 -16.96 -27.60
N HIS A 579 -16.31 -16.99 -26.31
CA HIS A 579 -17.24 -16.53 -25.27
C HIS A 579 -17.62 -15.06 -25.50
N LEU A 580 -16.64 -14.21 -25.78
CA LEU A 580 -16.87 -12.80 -26.08
C LEU A 580 -17.65 -12.61 -27.39
N MET A 581 -17.37 -13.37 -28.44
CA MET A 581 -18.11 -13.30 -29.71
C MET A 581 -19.59 -13.66 -29.52
N LEU A 582 -19.88 -14.68 -28.70
CA LEU A 582 -21.25 -15.04 -28.37
C LEU A 582 -21.95 -13.94 -27.57
N LEU A 583 -21.26 -13.34 -26.60
CA LEU A 583 -21.76 -12.21 -25.82
C LEU A 583 -22.08 -11.00 -26.73
N VAL A 584 -21.14 -10.63 -27.61
CA VAL A 584 -21.32 -9.56 -28.62
C VAL A 584 -22.50 -9.86 -29.52
N SER A 585 -22.60 -11.07 -30.07
CA SER A 585 -23.73 -11.45 -30.94
C SER A 585 -25.07 -11.45 -30.21
N SER A 586 -25.08 -11.57 -28.88
CA SER A 586 -26.34 -11.59 -28.12
C SER A 586 -26.76 -10.21 -27.64
N GLN A 587 -25.81 -9.37 -27.22
CA GLN A 587 -26.09 -8.07 -26.60
C GLN A 587 -25.93 -6.89 -27.56
N VAL A 588 -24.99 -7.00 -28.52
CA VAL A 588 -24.64 -5.90 -29.42
C VAL A 588 -25.20 -6.16 -30.81
N MET A 589 -25.02 -7.35 -31.37
CA MET A 589 -25.45 -7.75 -32.72
C MET A 589 -26.46 -8.91 -32.69
N PRO A 590 -27.65 -8.76 -32.05
CA PRO A 590 -28.63 -9.84 -31.88
C PRO A 590 -29.05 -10.52 -33.18
N GLU A 591 -28.98 -9.80 -34.31
CA GLU A 591 -29.21 -10.31 -35.66
C GLU A 591 -28.26 -11.45 -36.06
N LEU A 592 -27.05 -11.51 -35.49
CA LEU A 592 -26.05 -12.54 -35.74
C LEU A 592 -26.03 -13.66 -34.71
N LYS A 593 -26.83 -13.55 -33.64
CA LYS A 593 -26.84 -14.54 -32.53
C LYS A 593 -27.08 -15.96 -33.02
N GLU A 594 -28.17 -16.16 -33.77
CA GLU A 594 -28.53 -17.48 -34.28
C GLU A 594 -27.43 -18.04 -35.19
N TYR A 595 -26.86 -17.21 -36.07
CA TYR A 595 -25.74 -17.62 -36.92
C TYR A 595 -24.52 -18.06 -36.09
N ALA A 596 -24.10 -17.26 -35.12
CA ALA A 596 -22.94 -17.56 -34.27
C ALA A 596 -23.12 -18.86 -33.49
N GLU A 597 -24.31 -19.08 -32.91
CA GLU A 597 -24.66 -20.34 -32.24
C GLU A 597 -24.57 -21.55 -33.19
N GLN A 598 -25.12 -21.43 -34.40
CA GLN A 598 -25.12 -22.52 -35.38
C GLN A 598 -23.70 -22.87 -35.83
N GLU A 599 -22.88 -21.87 -36.15
CA GLU A 599 -21.48 -22.07 -36.54
C GLU A 599 -20.66 -22.73 -35.42
N LEU A 600 -20.86 -22.31 -34.17
CA LEU A 600 -20.22 -22.95 -33.01
C LEU A 600 -20.63 -24.42 -32.90
N ILE A 601 -21.92 -24.74 -33.00
CA ILE A 601 -22.40 -26.12 -32.88
C ILE A 601 -21.83 -27.01 -33.99
N LEU A 602 -21.78 -26.49 -35.22
CA LEU A 602 -21.36 -27.24 -36.39
C LEU A 602 -19.84 -27.46 -36.43
N ASN A 603 -19.05 -26.46 -36.05
CA ASN A 603 -17.60 -26.47 -36.29
C ASN A 603 -16.73 -26.65 -35.04
N TYR A 604 -17.31 -26.67 -33.83
CA TYR A 604 -16.56 -26.90 -32.60
C TYR A 604 -16.52 -28.39 -32.23
N ASP A 605 -15.33 -28.97 -32.15
CA ASP A 605 -15.13 -30.42 -32.01
C ASP A 605 -15.29 -30.93 -30.56
N ASP A 606 -14.89 -30.15 -29.54
CA ASP A 606 -14.98 -30.58 -28.14
C ASP A 606 -16.33 -30.21 -27.51
N LEU A 607 -17.14 -31.23 -27.20
CA LEU A 607 -18.49 -31.08 -26.67
C LEU A 607 -18.53 -30.35 -25.31
N PHE A 608 -17.59 -30.64 -24.40
CA PHE A 608 -17.58 -30.01 -23.07
C PHE A 608 -17.38 -28.49 -23.17
N SER A 609 -16.40 -28.07 -23.95
CA SER A 609 -16.07 -26.66 -24.13
C SER A 609 -17.11 -25.94 -24.96
N LEU A 610 -17.68 -26.58 -26.00
CA LEU A 610 -18.83 -26.04 -26.74
C LEU A 610 -19.99 -25.69 -25.80
N LEU A 611 -20.37 -26.63 -24.93
CA LEU A 611 -21.44 -26.40 -23.95
C LEU A 611 -21.08 -25.29 -22.96
N SER A 612 -19.82 -25.22 -22.53
CA SER A 612 -19.32 -24.13 -21.67
C SER A 612 -19.49 -22.77 -22.36
N ILE A 613 -19.17 -22.67 -23.66
CA ILE A 613 -19.35 -21.46 -24.47
C ILE A 613 -20.83 -21.09 -24.58
N LEU A 614 -21.68 -22.03 -24.98
CA LEU A 614 -23.11 -21.74 -25.19
C LEU A 614 -23.82 -21.32 -23.90
N VAL A 615 -23.40 -21.86 -22.74
CA VAL A 615 -23.98 -21.53 -21.42
C VAL A 615 -23.45 -20.23 -20.84
N SER A 616 -22.32 -19.70 -21.34
CA SER A 616 -21.72 -18.49 -20.74
C SER A 616 -22.60 -17.25 -20.91
N ASN A 617 -23.49 -17.25 -21.90
CA ASN A 617 -24.50 -16.23 -22.02
C ASN A 617 -25.77 -16.63 -21.23
N LYS A 618 -26.32 -15.72 -20.43
CA LYS A 618 -27.54 -15.96 -19.64
C LYS A 618 -28.79 -16.12 -20.50
N ASP A 619 -28.73 -15.74 -21.78
CA ASP A 619 -29.84 -15.89 -22.71
C ASP A 619 -29.97 -17.32 -23.23
N LEU A 620 -31.22 -17.74 -23.46
CA LEU A 620 -31.48 -19.01 -24.12
C LEU A 620 -30.97 -18.99 -25.57
N ILE A 621 -30.42 -20.13 -26.00
CA ILE A 621 -30.07 -20.37 -27.41
C ILE A 621 -31.34 -20.44 -28.28
N SER A 622 -31.20 -20.05 -29.55
CA SER A 622 -32.31 -20.03 -30.51
C SER A 622 -32.90 -21.43 -30.75
N ASN A 623 -34.17 -21.49 -31.17
CA ASN A 623 -34.86 -22.77 -31.39
C ASN A 623 -34.19 -23.63 -32.48
N GLN A 624 -33.62 -22.99 -33.50
CA GLN A 624 -32.94 -23.69 -34.58
C GLN A 624 -31.59 -24.24 -34.13
N SER A 625 -30.81 -23.47 -33.38
CA SER A 625 -29.59 -23.94 -32.71
C SER A 625 -29.86 -25.06 -31.72
N LYS A 626 -30.96 -25.02 -30.95
CA LYS A 626 -31.38 -26.13 -30.07
C LYS A 626 -31.59 -27.43 -30.84
N LYS A 627 -32.16 -27.37 -32.04
CA LYS A 627 -32.38 -28.54 -32.88
C LYS A 627 -31.05 -29.16 -33.32
N LEU A 628 -30.11 -28.32 -33.81
CA LEU A 628 -28.77 -28.78 -34.19
C LEU A 628 -27.99 -29.35 -33.00
N LEU A 629 -28.01 -28.66 -31.86
CA LEU A 629 -27.34 -29.12 -30.65
C LEU A 629 -27.92 -30.44 -30.16
N LYS A 630 -29.25 -30.63 -30.23
CA LYS A 630 -29.90 -31.90 -29.90
C LYS A 630 -29.40 -33.03 -30.78
N ASP A 631 -29.28 -32.81 -32.08
CA ASP A 631 -28.82 -33.84 -33.01
C ASP A 631 -27.34 -34.20 -32.80
N LYS A 632 -26.49 -33.22 -32.50
CA LYS A 632 -25.09 -33.45 -32.09
C LYS A 632 -25.00 -34.21 -30.76
N LEU A 633 -25.76 -33.81 -29.74
CA LEU A 633 -25.79 -34.46 -28.42
C LEU A 633 -26.20 -35.93 -28.50
N LYS A 634 -27.17 -36.30 -29.36
CA LYS A 634 -27.55 -37.72 -29.54
C LYS A 634 -26.38 -38.62 -29.94
N ILE A 635 -25.42 -38.06 -30.69
CA ILE A 635 -24.27 -38.80 -31.21
C ILE A 635 -23.11 -38.75 -30.20
N GLU A 636 -22.76 -37.55 -29.74
CA GLU A 636 -21.51 -37.32 -29.00
C GLU A 636 -21.64 -37.49 -27.48
N PHE A 637 -22.81 -37.17 -26.89
CA PHE A 637 -22.97 -37.16 -25.43
C PHE A 637 -22.72 -38.53 -24.79
N ILE A 638 -23.22 -39.60 -25.41
CA ILE A 638 -23.02 -40.98 -24.91
C ILE A 638 -21.54 -41.36 -24.98
N PHE A 639 -20.85 -40.98 -26.06
CA PHE A 639 -19.44 -41.27 -26.25
C PHE A 639 -18.59 -40.54 -25.21
N GLU A 640 -18.83 -39.23 -25.03
CA GLU A 640 -18.03 -38.42 -24.11
C GLU A 640 -18.30 -38.78 -22.65
N LYS A 641 -19.56 -39.10 -22.30
CA LYS A 641 -19.92 -39.63 -20.97
C LYS A 641 -19.21 -40.95 -20.67
N ARG A 642 -19.10 -41.87 -21.63
CA ARG A 642 -18.33 -43.12 -21.48
C ARG A 642 -16.84 -42.84 -21.31
N LYS A 643 -16.27 -41.97 -22.15
CA LYS A 643 -14.85 -41.57 -22.10
C LYS A 643 -14.48 -40.94 -20.74
N LEU A 644 -15.28 -40.01 -20.22
CA LEU A 644 -15.03 -39.34 -18.95
C LEU A 644 -15.22 -40.27 -17.74
N ASN A 645 -16.22 -41.16 -17.78
CA ASN A 645 -16.41 -42.17 -16.74
C ASN A 645 -15.24 -43.16 -16.69
N ASN A 646 -14.72 -43.58 -17.84
CA ASN A 646 -13.53 -44.45 -17.91
C ASN A 646 -12.26 -43.76 -17.37
N LYS A 647 -12.21 -42.42 -17.39
CA LYS A 647 -11.15 -41.61 -16.78
C LYS A 647 -11.43 -41.23 -15.30
N ASN A 648 -12.48 -41.79 -14.68
CA ASN A 648 -12.95 -41.45 -13.32
C ASN A 648 -13.31 -39.96 -13.09
N MET A 649 -13.66 -39.21 -14.14
CA MET A 649 -13.98 -37.77 -14.05
C MET A 649 -15.49 -37.52 -13.83
N LYS A 650 -16.05 -38.02 -12.72
CA LYS A 650 -17.50 -37.93 -12.42
C LYS A 650 -18.03 -36.49 -12.35
N GLU A 651 -17.24 -35.57 -11.81
CA GLU A 651 -17.60 -34.15 -11.69
C GLU A 651 -17.79 -33.47 -13.07
N LYS A 652 -16.94 -33.80 -14.05
CA LYS A 652 -17.08 -33.27 -15.42
C LYS A 652 -18.36 -33.77 -16.08
N VAL A 653 -18.74 -35.04 -15.85
CA VAL A 653 -20.00 -35.61 -16.38
C VAL A 653 -21.21 -34.87 -15.79
N GLN A 654 -21.23 -34.65 -14.48
CA GLN A 654 -22.29 -33.88 -13.81
C GLN A 654 -22.38 -32.45 -14.35
N LYS A 655 -21.23 -31.82 -14.62
CA LYS A 655 -21.19 -30.47 -15.20
C LYS A 655 -21.76 -30.43 -16.62
N ILE A 656 -21.48 -31.44 -17.47
CA ILE A 656 -22.12 -31.54 -18.80
C ILE A 656 -23.63 -31.66 -18.68
N GLU A 657 -24.12 -32.55 -17.81
CA GLU A 657 -25.57 -32.75 -17.59
C GLU A 657 -26.24 -31.46 -17.10
N TYR A 658 -25.58 -30.71 -16.22
CA TYR A 658 -26.03 -29.42 -15.75
C TYR A 658 -26.10 -28.38 -16.89
N MET A 659 -25.05 -28.28 -17.72
CA MET A 659 -25.00 -27.34 -18.85
C MET A 659 -26.09 -27.64 -19.90
N VAL A 660 -26.30 -28.90 -20.25
CA VAL A 660 -27.40 -29.32 -21.16
C VAL A 660 -28.76 -28.91 -20.61
N LYS A 661 -28.98 -29.09 -19.30
CA LYS A 661 -30.22 -28.68 -18.63
C LYS A 661 -30.40 -27.16 -18.67
N GLN A 662 -29.35 -26.38 -18.45
CA GLN A 662 -29.41 -24.91 -18.54
C GLN A 662 -29.76 -24.42 -19.95
N LEU A 663 -29.25 -25.07 -20.99
CA LEU A 663 -29.59 -24.74 -22.39
C LEU A 663 -31.02 -25.16 -22.79
N ASN A 664 -31.75 -25.83 -21.88
CA ASN A 664 -33.10 -26.35 -22.09
C ASN A 664 -33.20 -27.23 -23.35
N VAL A 665 -32.19 -28.08 -23.57
CA VAL A 665 -32.17 -29.08 -24.64
C VAL A 665 -32.53 -30.43 -24.05
N ILE A 666 -33.74 -30.91 -24.33
CA ILE A 666 -34.18 -32.24 -23.95
C ILE A 666 -33.55 -33.23 -24.93
N ILE A 667 -32.53 -33.99 -24.47
CA ILE A 667 -31.87 -35.06 -25.24
C ILE A 667 -32.88 -36.16 -25.56
#